data_AF-A0A521ZD65-F1
#
_entry.id   AF-A0A521ZD65-F1
#
_cell.length_a   1.000
_cell.length_b   1.000
_cell.length_c   1.000
_cell.angle_alpha   90.00
_cell.angle_beta   90.00
_cell.angle_gamma   90.00
#
_symmetry.space_group_name_H-M   'P 1'
#
loop_
_entity.id
_entity.type
_entity.pdbx_description
1 polymer ?
#
loop_
_entity_poly.entity_id
_entity_poly.type
_entity_poly.pdbx_seq_one_letter_code
_entity_poly.pdbx_strand_id
1 'polypeptide(L)'
;MESFLLSACTQARSMTWRVLSQLFRADRFRVKELHNTCADFLASCVKITQRSGGRTPMHIAWVESDSEFQALKTAWNALAQGPGQDGGVFARHEWFDAAWQWSADQAQLKILTARRDEVLVALLPLMCVVERKYGVSLRTLRFLTVPDTQRCDLLCAPQMAQAAGRALAEALLARLQEWDVLALDFAPVDAPALHALFEHLQGKGLRYRCESYGTNWSIDVRSDWDGYYNTRARALKKANNLVDNRLQQAGQVGLQWQRAGCLPASADVVMTQVAQVSTASWKSGNGNALDHPGPRRFLQRLTEHALREQWLSLWLLTLNGRLVAYEYQLQYQGRVHALRADVVEGLDASLSPGSYLHFNQLQQLFADTVSQLYCMGQGGNAYKLKWTEGGEVLLRHIVAGRSWRARWFCFLEFQIKPPVRKLRDLWIKPAPAATDKMEVHAEAESPPTIASAKKPPAKMTATVAPAVIPQLPADSKQGWVGLIQPGQECAVLRAQLPRMAQPLSNNAAAPALSIAEQHPIGMALGWTAHTVVGHAKGQWGECFIWGRPHLRSRSPEAVCSARDLRQAANILERKLGSEGAAAFDVLRGSFAVIAVSHDRQHIFLAVDPMGMGHLNYAQVRDQVWVATRSDSIASVLPQATLNPQALYNYVFFHAVGAPHTMHREIHQVPAGCAVHLHGDKAETTRYWNFKFSEDAHDFAALKEEFISTLQAVHQPYAQAQHIGTFLSGGTDSSTVCGMLGRVAGTPATSYSIGFAAEGYDEIGFAAAAAKHFGAEHRIYYVTPDDVVNTIDTVARTYDQPFGNASAVPVYWCAKRAAEDGMHMLLAGDGGDELFGGNSRYATQWLFSHFENLPAPLRRLAHAVANKTPDGLSLASKAASYVRQASIPMPERMHTYNLIERIGAHTIFAPELLRQIDVMQPYAEQRAIYQATPGNSLINRMLWLDWKTTLADSDLPKVNGMCEAAGMQVAYPLLDNRIIEFSARLAPDLKLRRTYLRYFFKKALWDFLPQSTLTKSKQGFGLPFGVWLTQHAPLRERAYESLRSLDRRGLLADGFIEHLLVQHQSGHAGYYGTLIWVLMMLEGWFEKSEAGQ
;
A
#
# COMPACT_ATOMS: atom_id res chain seq x y z
N MET A 1 -52.35 15.90 49.78
CA MET A 1 -51.05 16.08 49.10
C MET A 1 -51.00 17.38 48.27
N GLU A 2 -52.13 17.94 47.84
CA GLU A 2 -52.17 19.25 47.16
C GLU A 2 -52.08 20.47 48.10
N SER A 3 -52.49 20.36 49.38
CA SER A 3 -52.29 21.48 50.35
C SER A 3 -50.85 21.62 50.86
N PHE A 4 -50.00 20.61 50.66
CA PHE A 4 -48.58 20.65 51.04
C PHE A 4 -47.72 21.29 49.94
N LEU A 5 -48.16 21.23 48.67
CA LEU A 5 -47.45 21.81 47.52
C LEU A 5 -47.71 23.31 47.35
N LEU A 6 -48.83 23.85 47.84
CA LEU A 6 -49.07 25.30 47.83
C LEU A 6 -48.22 26.07 48.86
N SER A 7 -47.82 25.41 49.95
CA SER A 7 -46.95 26.00 51.00
C SER A 7 -45.47 26.06 50.56
N ALA A 8 -45.00 25.05 49.80
CA ALA A 8 -43.62 25.03 49.27
C ALA A 8 -43.38 26.08 48.17
N CYS A 9 -44.40 26.41 47.36
CA CYS A 9 -44.31 27.43 46.32
C CYS A 9 -44.32 28.87 46.86
N THR A 10 -44.84 29.12 48.06
CA THR A 10 -44.82 30.44 48.68
C THR A 10 -43.48 30.76 49.36
N GLN A 11 -42.75 29.75 49.84
CA GLN A 11 -41.40 29.95 50.40
C GLN A 11 -40.33 30.26 49.35
N ALA A 12 -40.43 29.70 48.13
CA ALA A 12 -39.48 29.96 47.04
C ALA A 12 -39.59 31.39 46.46
N ARG A 13 -40.74 32.07 46.59
CA ARG A 13 -40.90 33.47 46.13
C ARG A 13 -40.12 34.50 46.96
N SER A 14 -39.78 34.19 48.22
CA SER A 14 -39.10 35.15 49.11
C SER A 14 -37.57 35.13 48.99
N MET A 15 -36.99 34.03 48.48
CA MET A 15 -35.54 33.84 48.42
C MET A 15 -34.92 34.38 47.12
N THR A 16 -35.68 34.37 46.02
CA THR A 16 -35.23 34.87 44.70
C THR A 16 -35.22 36.39 44.58
N TRP A 17 -35.98 37.11 45.42
CA TRP A 17 -36.03 38.58 45.39
C TRP A 17 -34.89 39.25 46.19
N ARG A 18 -34.17 38.54 47.07
CA ARG A 18 -32.94 39.09 47.68
C ARG A 18 -31.69 38.95 46.79
N VAL A 19 -31.69 37.99 45.86
CA VAL A 19 -30.58 37.80 44.92
C VAL A 19 -30.75 38.64 43.65
N LEU A 20 -31.99 38.83 43.18
CA LEU A 20 -32.27 39.61 41.97
C LEU A 20 -32.32 41.14 42.18
N SER A 21 -32.35 41.64 43.43
CA SER A 21 -32.24 43.08 43.74
C SER A 21 -30.81 43.63 43.70
N GLN A 22 -29.78 42.78 43.70
CA GLN A 22 -28.37 43.22 43.68
C GLN A 22 -27.76 43.30 42.27
N LEU A 23 -28.43 42.81 41.21
CA LEU A 23 -27.82 42.66 39.89
C LEU A 23 -28.33 43.60 38.78
N PHE A 24 -29.31 44.47 39.02
CA PHE A 24 -29.76 45.43 37.99
C PHE A 24 -29.93 46.85 38.54
N ARG A 25 -28.82 47.62 38.52
CA ARG A 25 -28.84 49.08 38.36
C ARG A 25 -28.61 49.38 36.87
N ALA A 26 -29.45 50.28 36.33
CA ALA A 26 -29.58 50.67 34.90
C ALA A 26 -30.18 49.55 34.02
N ASP A 27 -31.25 49.71 33.24
CA ASP A 27 -31.84 50.88 32.60
C ASP A 27 -33.38 50.71 32.53
N ARG A 28 -34.11 51.81 32.73
CA ARG A 28 -35.59 51.84 32.75
C ARG A 28 -36.19 51.96 31.33
N PHE A 29 -36.14 50.93 30.51
CA PHE A 29 -36.98 50.86 29.30
C PHE A 29 -37.14 49.39 28.88
N ARG A 30 -38.21 48.70 29.35
CA ARG A 30 -38.82 47.46 28.77
C ARG A 30 -39.75 46.65 29.71
N VAL A 31 -40.37 47.25 30.74
CA VAL A 31 -41.23 46.49 31.67
C VAL A 31 -42.71 46.43 31.22
N LYS A 32 -43.13 47.21 30.20
CA LYS A 32 -44.53 47.21 29.73
C LYS A 32 -44.85 46.20 28.62
N GLU A 33 -43.85 45.70 27.88
CA GLU A 33 -44.05 44.67 26.84
C GLU A 33 -44.17 43.25 27.41
N LEU A 34 -43.53 42.96 28.57
CA LEU A 34 -43.55 41.62 29.16
C LEU A 34 -44.93 41.19 29.71
N HIS A 35 -45.83 42.14 30.00
CA HIS A 35 -47.12 41.83 30.62
C HIS A 35 -48.17 41.40 29.59
N ASN A 36 -48.14 41.95 28.37
CA ASN A 36 -49.09 41.59 27.31
C ASN A 36 -48.74 40.23 26.66
N THR A 37 -47.45 39.87 26.58
CA THR A 37 -47.04 38.58 25.98
C THR A 37 -47.38 37.37 26.85
N CYS A 38 -47.45 37.52 28.18
CA CYS A 38 -47.84 36.42 29.08
C CYS A 38 -49.36 36.15 29.10
N ALA A 39 -50.20 37.16 28.87
CA ALA A 39 -51.66 36.99 28.83
C ALA A 39 -52.13 36.29 27.54
N ASP A 40 -51.54 36.63 26.39
CA ASP A 40 -51.85 35.98 25.10
C ASP A 40 -51.30 34.54 25.03
N PHE A 41 -50.18 34.25 25.70
CA PHE A 41 -49.63 32.90 25.78
C PHE A 41 -50.53 31.97 26.63
N LEU A 42 -51.09 32.47 27.73
CA LEU A 42 -51.99 31.70 28.59
C LEU A 42 -53.39 31.50 27.96
N ALA A 43 -53.89 32.45 27.18
CA ALA A 43 -55.15 32.30 26.43
C ALA A 43 -55.05 31.31 25.25
N SER A 44 -53.86 31.21 24.63
CA SER A 44 -53.59 30.24 23.56
C SER A 44 -53.39 28.81 24.10
N CYS A 45 -52.84 28.67 25.32
CA CYS A 45 -52.71 27.36 25.98
C CYS A 45 -54.06 26.72 26.38
N VAL A 46 -55.11 27.51 26.64
CA VAL A 46 -56.43 26.98 27.05
C VAL A 46 -57.31 26.58 25.84
N LYS A 47 -57.07 27.15 24.64
CA LYS A 47 -57.80 26.77 23.41
C LYS A 47 -57.23 25.55 22.66
N ILE A 48 -56.02 25.10 22.98
CA ILE A 48 -55.42 23.90 22.35
C ILE A 48 -55.84 22.60 23.07
N THR A 49 -56.37 22.69 24.30
CA THR A 49 -56.86 21.54 25.08
C THR A 49 -58.29 21.08 24.77
N GLN A 50 -58.98 21.67 23.77
CA GLN A 50 -60.34 21.25 23.37
C GLN A 50 -60.47 20.83 21.89
N ARG A 51 -59.40 20.28 21.31
CA ARG A 51 -59.45 19.49 20.05
C ARG A 51 -58.66 18.18 20.16
N SER A 52 -58.88 17.42 21.23
CA SER A 52 -58.52 15.99 21.27
C SER A 52 -59.81 15.18 21.22
N GLY A 53 -60.38 15.04 20.01
CA GLY A 53 -61.30 13.94 19.72
C GLY A 53 -60.61 12.63 20.07
N GLY A 54 -61.36 11.71 20.70
CA GLY A 54 -60.87 10.49 21.33
C GLY A 54 -59.77 9.78 20.52
N ARG A 55 -58.57 9.68 21.10
CA ARG A 55 -57.55 8.74 20.64
C ARG A 55 -57.40 7.66 21.70
N THR A 56 -57.86 6.45 21.40
CA THR A 56 -57.61 5.27 22.22
C THR A 56 -56.12 5.16 22.54
N PRO A 57 -55.71 4.89 23.80
CA PRO A 57 -54.31 4.71 24.15
C PRO A 57 -53.68 3.54 23.39
N MET A 58 -52.41 3.70 23.02
CA MET A 58 -51.64 2.66 22.33
C MET A 58 -51.10 1.66 23.36
N HIS A 59 -51.43 0.38 23.20
CA HIS A 59 -50.99 -0.69 24.09
C HIS A 59 -49.67 -1.29 23.58
N ILE A 60 -48.62 -1.26 24.40
CA ILE A 60 -47.29 -1.81 24.06
C ILE A 60 -47.09 -3.16 24.73
N ALA A 61 -46.64 -4.15 23.98
CA ALA A 61 -46.32 -5.48 24.51
C ALA A 61 -44.97 -5.98 23.99
N TRP A 62 -44.23 -6.67 24.86
CA TRP A 62 -43.02 -7.42 24.51
C TRP A 62 -43.41 -8.84 24.11
N VAL A 63 -42.87 -9.30 22.98
CA VAL A 63 -43.02 -10.67 22.48
C VAL A 63 -41.67 -11.34 22.61
N GLU A 64 -41.62 -12.33 23.50
CA GLU A 64 -40.37 -12.95 23.96
C GLU A 64 -40.37 -14.48 23.81
N SER A 65 -41.53 -15.08 23.47
CA SER A 65 -41.67 -16.50 23.19
C SER A 65 -41.84 -16.78 21.70
N ASP A 66 -41.36 -17.95 21.26
CA ASP A 66 -41.52 -18.40 19.88
C ASP A 66 -43.00 -18.51 19.46
N SER A 67 -43.87 -18.98 20.35
CA SER A 67 -45.30 -19.14 20.05
C SER A 67 -45.99 -17.82 19.77
N GLU A 68 -45.75 -16.80 20.60
CA GLU A 68 -46.26 -15.44 20.40
C GLU A 68 -45.68 -14.82 19.12
N PHE A 69 -44.40 -15.05 18.84
CA PHE A 69 -43.76 -14.55 17.62
C PHE A 69 -44.36 -15.16 16.34
N GLN A 70 -44.63 -16.46 16.33
CA GLN A 70 -45.32 -17.09 15.20
C GLN A 70 -46.76 -16.58 15.05
N ALA A 71 -47.46 -16.34 16.16
CA ALA A 71 -48.82 -15.79 16.14
C ALA A 71 -48.89 -14.37 15.54
N LEU A 72 -47.78 -13.61 15.51
CA LEU A 72 -47.73 -12.30 14.87
C LEU A 72 -47.80 -12.36 13.35
N LYS A 73 -47.53 -13.50 12.70
CA LYS A 73 -47.32 -13.60 11.24
C LYS A 73 -48.35 -12.83 10.41
N THR A 74 -49.64 -13.07 10.63
CA THR A 74 -50.71 -12.45 9.86
C THR A 74 -50.77 -10.95 10.05
N ALA A 75 -50.75 -10.47 11.30
CA ALA A 75 -50.81 -9.05 11.63
C ALA A 75 -49.53 -8.29 11.21
N TRP A 76 -48.37 -8.93 11.34
CA TRP A 76 -47.09 -8.40 10.90
C TRP A 76 -47.08 -8.19 9.39
N ASN A 77 -47.43 -9.21 8.61
CA ASN A 77 -47.41 -9.11 7.16
C ASN A 77 -48.43 -8.09 6.65
N ALA A 78 -49.61 -7.99 7.29
CA ALA A 78 -50.58 -6.93 6.98
C ALA A 78 -50.01 -5.53 7.24
N LEU A 79 -49.26 -5.33 8.33
CA LEU A 79 -48.58 -4.07 8.61
C LEU A 79 -47.47 -3.79 7.59
N ALA A 80 -46.62 -4.78 7.31
CA ALA A 80 -45.48 -4.65 6.39
C ALA A 80 -45.90 -4.34 4.94
N GLN A 81 -47.09 -4.80 4.53
CA GLN A 81 -47.68 -4.54 3.22
C GLN A 81 -48.62 -3.32 3.21
N GLY A 82 -48.74 -2.62 4.33
CA GLY A 82 -49.63 -1.48 4.47
C GLY A 82 -49.22 -0.29 3.59
N PRO A 83 -50.14 0.65 3.33
CA PRO A 83 -49.86 1.85 2.53
C PRO A 83 -48.64 2.64 3.07
N GLY A 84 -47.71 2.95 2.17
CA GLY A 84 -46.50 3.71 2.50
C GLY A 84 -45.39 2.89 3.18
N GLN A 85 -45.49 1.55 3.21
CA GLN A 85 -44.36 0.68 3.53
C GLN A 85 -43.60 0.25 2.27
N ASP A 86 -42.31 -0.07 2.44
CA ASP A 86 -41.47 -0.60 1.36
C ASP A 86 -41.84 -2.06 0.97
N GLY A 87 -42.64 -2.76 1.79
CA GLY A 87 -43.27 -4.06 1.46
C GLY A 87 -42.34 -5.25 1.20
N GLY A 88 -41.03 -5.02 1.06
CA GLY A 88 -40.04 -5.98 0.59
C GLY A 88 -39.81 -7.18 1.50
N VAL A 89 -39.09 -8.18 0.99
CA VAL A 89 -38.84 -9.46 1.69
C VAL A 89 -38.26 -9.28 3.10
N PHE A 90 -37.42 -8.26 3.31
CA PHE A 90 -36.80 -7.97 4.61
C PHE A 90 -37.75 -7.35 5.65
N ALA A 91 -38.97 -6.97 5.25
CA ALA A 91 -40.02 -6.50 6.15
C ALA A 91 -41.01 -7.62 6.52
N ARG A 92 -40.98 -8.75 5.81
CA ARG A 92 -41.92 -9.88 5.96
C ARG A 92 -41.55 -10.75 7.16
N HIS A 93 -42.57 -11.27 7.85
CA HIS A 93 -42.40 -12.16 9.00
C HIS A 93 -41.52 -13.37 8.66
N GLU A 94 -41.69 -13.93 7.45
CA GLU A 94 -40.91 -15.06 6.94
C GLU A 94 -39.39 -14.83 6.98
N TRP A 95 -38.93 -13.61 6.69
CA TRP A 95 -37.51 -13.26 6.78
C TRP A 95 -37.02 -13.28 8.23
N PHE A 96 -37.80 -12.69 9.13
CA PHE A 96 -37.46 -12.65 10.56
C PHE A 96 -37.52 -14.03 11.21
N ASP A 97 -38.46 -14.88 10.80
CA ASP A 97 -38.55 -16.26 11.26
C ASP A 97 -37.31 -17.06 10.86
N ALA A 98 -36.87 -16.92 9.60
CA ALA A 98 -35.59 -17.51 9.17
C ALA A 98 -34.42 -16.93 9.95
N ALA A 99 -34.32 -15.59 10.05
CA ALA A 99 -33.24 -14.90 10.74
C ALA A 99 -33.11 -15.32 12.22
N TRP A 100 -34.23 -15.60 12.88
CA TRP A 100 -34.26 -16.11 14.24
C TRP A 100 -33.57 -17.47 14.38
N GLN A 101 -33.73 -18.37 13.40
CA GLN A 101 -33.06 -19.68 13.40
C GLN A 101 -31.53 -19.59 13.41
N TRP A 102 -30.96 -18.48 12.95
CA TRP A 102 -29.52 -18.25 13.02
C TRP A 102 -29.02 -18.16 14.46
N SER A 103 -29.77 -17.49 15.33
CA SER A 103 -29.31 -17.02 16.64
C SER A 103 -30.09 -17.58 17.83
N ALA A 104 -31.10 -18.43 17.59
CA ALA A 104 -32.01 -18.92 18.62
C ALA A 104 -31.29 -19.56 19.83
N ASP A 105 -30.15 -20.24 19.62
CA ASP A 105 -29.42 -20.89 20.71
C ASP A 105 -28.59 -19.91 21.58
N GLN A 106 -28.40 -18.67 21.13
CA GLN A 106 -27.45 -17.71 21.70
C GLN A 106 -28.04 -16.32 21.99
N ALA A 107 -29.34 -16.14 21.68
CA ALA A 107 -30.05 -14.89 21.80
C ALA A 107 -31.41 -15.11 22.46
N GLN A 108 -32.02 -14.03 22.92
CA GLN A 108 -33.40 -14.00 23.40
C GLN A 108 -34.24 -13.12 22.49
N LEU A 109 -35.43 -13.59 22.13
CA LEU A 109 -36.37 -12.82 21.33
C LEU A 109 -36.92 -11.64 22.15
N LYS A 110 -36.97 -10.44 21.55
CA LYS A 110 -37.30 -9.19 22.25
C LYS A 110 -38.09 -8.24 21.35
N ILE A 111 -39.12 -8.72 20.66
CA ILE A 111 -39.90 -7.90 19.72
C ILE A 111 -40.83 -6.98 20.51
N LEU A 112 -40.86 -5.68 20.20
CA LEU A 112 -41.89 -4.80 20.74
C LEU A 112 -43.00 -4.62 19.72
N THR A 113 -44.23 -4.68 20.20
CA THR A 113 -45.44 -4.46 19.40
C THR A 113 -46.25 -3.32 19.99
N ALA A 114 -46.86 -2.51 19.13
CA ALA A 114 -47.79 -1.47 19.52
C ALA A 114 -49.15 -1.74 18.86
N ARG A 115 -50.19 -1.84 19.69
CA ARG A 115 -51.57 -2.05 19.23
C ARG A 115 -52.46 -0.86 19.55
N ARG A 116 -53.43 -0.60 18.70
CA ARG A 116 -54.51 0.35 18.93
C ARG A 116 -55.82 -0.29 18.50
N ASP A 117 -56.80 -0.32 19.39
CA ASP A 117 -58.08 -1.00 19.16
C ASP A 117 -57.86 -2.46 18.68
N GLU A 118 -56.95 -3.20 19.35
CA GLU A 118 -56.46 -4.56 19.02
C GLU A 118 -55.69 -4.72 17.69
N VAL A 119 -55.60 -3.69 16.86
CA VAL A 119 -54.86 -3.73 15.58
C VAL A 119 -53.39 -3.41 15.79
N LEU A 120 -52.48 -4.21 15.20
CA LEU A 120 -51.05 -3.94 15.21
C LEU A 120 -50.72 -2.72 14.33
N VAL A 121 -50.19 -1.66 14.94
CA VAL A 121 -49.90 -0.38 14.27
C VAL A 121 -48.41 -0.06 14.17
N ALA A 122 -47.58 -0.67 15.03
CA ALA A 122 -46.14 -0.60 14.93
C ALA A 122 -45.45 -1.85 15.53
N LEU A 123 -44.26 -2.16 15.03
CA LEU A 123 -43.45 -3.26 15.50
C LEU A 123 -41.96 -2.94 15.37
N LEU A 124 -41.19 -3.31 16.40
CA LEU A 124 -39.73 -3.19 16.43
C LEU A 124 -39.10 -4.58 16.62
N PRO A 125 -38.46 -5.15 15.58
CA PRO A 125 -38.00 -6.53 15.59
C PRO A 125 -36.63 -6.65 16.26
N LEU A 126 -36.57 -6.92 17.57
CA LEU A 126 -35.30 -7.03 18.31
C LEU A 126 -35.01 -8.44 18.81
N MET A 127 -33.73 -8.67 19.04
CA MET A 127 -33.21 -9.75 19.87
C MET A 127 -32.19 -9.20 20.88
N CYS A 128 -32.10 -9.82 22.04
CA CYS A 128 -31.07 -9.55 23.04
C CYS A 128 -29.97 -10.60 22.93
N VAL A 129 -28.73 -10.15 22.85
CA VAL A 129 -27.55 -11.01 22.86
C VAL A 129 -26.63 -10.56 23.98
N VAL A 130 -26.08 -11.50 24.73
CA VAL A 130 -25.00 -11.23 25.69
C VAL A 130 -23.67 -11.37 24.98
N GLU A 131 -22.97 -10.27 24.77
CA GLU A 131 -21.71 -10.25 24.05
C GLU A 131 -20.59 -9.65 24.90
N ARG A 132 -19.38 -10.22 24.79
CA ARG A 132 -18.20 -9.68 25.48
C ARG A 132 -17.50 -8.67 24.59
N LYS A 133 -17.63 -7.38 24.92
CA LYS A 133 -16.97 -6.27 24.21
C LYS A 133 -16.10 -5.48 25.17
N TYR A 134 -14.87 -5.18 24.74
CA TYR A 134 -13.89 -4.41 25.53
C TYR A 134 -13.70 -4.91 26.98
N GLY A 135 -13.71 -6.24 27.16
CA GLY A 135 -13.50 -6.89 28.46
C GLY A 135 -14.76 -7.01 29.33
N VAL A 136 -15.89 -6.39 28.97
CA VAL A 136 -17.16 -6.47 29.73
C VAL A 136 -18.25 -7.21 28.95
N SER A 137 -19.12 -7.93 29.66
CA SER A 137 -20.31 -8.56 29.08
C SER A 137 -21.46 -7.54 29.02
N LEU A 138 -21.97 -7.30 27.82
CA LEU A 138 -23.05 -6.35 27.55
C LEU A 138 -24.29 -7.12 27.08
N ARG A 139 -25.45 -6.75 27.63
CA ARG A 139 -26.76 -7.15 27.09
C ARG A 139 -27.12 -6.16 25.99
N THR A 140 -26.95 -6.59 24.74
CA THR A 140 -27.17 -5.74 23.58
C THR A 140 -28.49 -6.10 22.92
N LEU A 141 -29.45 -5.19 22.96
CA LEU A 141 -30.61 -5.23 22.07
C LEU A 141 -30.15 -4.82 20.68
N ARG A 142 -30.44 -5.65 19.69
CA ARG A 142 -30.16 -5.38 18.28
C ARG A 142 -31.34 -5.77 17.43
N PHE A 143 -31.39 -5.30 16.19
CA PHE A 143 -32.36 -5.85 15.26
C PHE A 143 -32.17 -7.35 15.08
N LEU A 144 -33.28 -8.05 14.87
CA LEU A 144 -33.29 -9.45 14.47
C LEU A 144 -32.83 -9.57 13.01
N THR A 145 -31.52 -9.60 12.80
CA THR A 145 -30.86 -9.58 11.48
C THR A 145 -29.74 -10.60 11.39
N VAL A 146 -29.40 -10.98 10.16
CA VAL A 146 -28.30 -11.89 9.81
C VAL A 146 -27.34 -11.18 8.85
N PRO A 147 -26.13 -11.73 8.57
CA PRO A 147 -25.19 -11.13 7.63
C PRO A 147 -25.78 -10.87 6.23
N ASP A 148 -26.77 -11.65 5.80
CA ASP A 148 -27.45 -11.52 4.51
C ASP A 148 -28.58 -10.46 4.52
N THR A 149 -28.86 -9.81 5.65
CA THR A 149 -29.86 -8.72 5.73
C THR A 149 -29.40 -7.53 4.89
N GLN A 150 -30.28 -6.98 4.06
CA GLN A 150 -29.97 -5.79 3.26
C GLN A 150 -30.63 -4.51 3.79
N ARG A 151 -31.70 -4.63 4.59
CA ARG A 151 -32.44 -3.51 5.19
C ARG A 151 -33.22 -4.01 6.39
N CYS A 152 -33.34 -3.20 7.45
CA CYS A 152 -34.21 -3.49 8.60
C CYS A 152 -34.71 -2.18 9.22
N ASP A 153 -35.98 -2.12 9.63
CA ASP A 153 -36.61 -0.90 10.15
C ASP A 153 -37.64 -1.20 11.26
N LEU A 154 -38.09 -0.14 11.93
CA LEU A 154 -39.30 -0.12 12.76
C LEU A 154 -40.52 0.00 11.84
N LEU A 155 -41.24 -1.11 11.68
CA LEU A 155 -42.44 -1.16 10.83
C LEU A 155 -43.57 -0.41 11.50
N CYS A 156 -44.11 0.61 10.85
CA CYS A 156 -45.32 1.31 11.31
C CYS A 156 -45.96 2.12 10.19
N ALA A 157 -47.27 2.35 10.28
CA ALA A 157 -47.95 3.22 9.32
C ALA A 157 -47.36 4.65 9.37
N PRO A 158 -47.05 5.30 8.24
CA PRO A 158 -46.35 6.60 8.21
C PRO A 158 -47.01 7.68 9.07
N GLN A 159 -48.34 7.76 9.06
CA GLN A 159 -49.13 8.70 9.86
C GLN A 159 -49.01 8.49 11.38
N MET A 160 -48.53 7.33 11.81
CA MET A 160 -48.34 6.96 13.21
C MET A 160 -46.87 6.98 13.64
N ALA A 161 -45.92 7.22 12.73
CA ALA A 161 -44.49 7.08 12.98
C ALA A 161 -44.00 7.83 14.23
N GLN A 162 -44.42 9.09 14.41
CA GLN A 162 -44.02 9.90 15.56
C GLN A 162 -44.61 9.39 16.88
N ALA A 163 -45.89 9.00 16.88
CA ALA A 163 -46.57 8.49 18.08
C ALA A 163 -46.05 7.10 18.47
N ALA A 164 -45.86 6.22 17.48
CA ALA A 164 -45.33 4.87 17.67
C ALA A 164 -43.87 4.89 18.14
N GLY A 165 -43.01 5.69 17.51
CA GLY A 165 -41.60 5.81 17.91
C GLY A 165 -41.45 6.26 19.37
N ARG A 166 -42.25 7.24 19.81
CA ARG A 166 -42.29 7.69 21.22
C ARG A 166 -42.80 6.61 22.17
N ALA A 167 -43.89 5.93 21.84
CA ALA A 167 -44.47 4.90 22.68
C ALA A 167 -43.51 3.70 22.87
N LEU A 168 -42.86 3.27 21.79
CA LEU A 168 -41.85 2.22 21.82
C LEU A 168 -40.57 2.66 22.57
N ALA A 169 -40.17 3.93 22.45
CA ALA A 169 -39.09 4.50 23.25
C ALA A 169 -39.39 4.47 24.75
N GLU A 170 -40.61 4.84 25.18
CA GLU A 170 -41.03 4.73 26.60
C GLU A 170 -41.01 3.28 27.09
N ALA A 171 -41.42 2.31 26.26
CA ALA A 171 -41.32 0.90 26.62
C ALA A 171 -39.87 0.40 26.77
N LEU A 172 -38.95 0.88 25.92
CA LEU A 172 -37.51 0.62 26.07
C LEU A 172 -36.96 1.25 27.36
N LEU A 173 -37.41 2.47 27.71
CA LEU A 173 -37.03 3.18 28.92
C LEU A 173 -37.50 2.47 30.19
N ALA A 174 -38.73 1.92 30.17
CA ALA A 174 -39.31 1.17 31.28
C ALA A 174 -38.47 -0.07 31.66
N ARG A 175 -37.73 -0.64 30.71
CA ARG A 175 -36.88 -1.83 30.90
C ARG A 175 -35.37 -1.55 30.77
N LEU A 176 -34.91 -0.33 31.08
CA LEU A 176 -33.49 0.04 31.04
C LEU A 176 -32.56 -0.86 31.86
N GLN A 177 -33.09 -1.59 32.84
CA GLN A 177 -32.31 -2.52 33.67
C GLN A 177 -31.98 -3.83 32.94
N GLU A 178 -32.73 -4.17 31.89
CA GLU A 178 -32.64 -5.43 31.14
C GLU A 178 -31.64 -5.38 29.99
N TRP A 179 -31.23 -4.18 29.56
CA TRP A 179 -30.31 -3.99 28.44
C TRP A 179 -29.27 -2.90 28.74
N ASP A 180 -28.09 -3.05 28.16
CA ASP A 180 -26.97 -2.13 28.31
C ASP A 180 -26.79 -1.26 27.05
N VAL A 181 -27.00 -1.83 25.87
CA VAL A 181 -26.83 -1.15 24.58
C VAL A 181 -27.99 -1.51 23.65
N LEU A 182 -28.51 -0.52 22.92
CA LEU A 182 -29.39 -0.70 21.78
C LEU A 182 -28.60 -0.38 20.50
N ALA A 183 -28.39 -1.36 19.64
CA ALA A 183 -27.59 -1.25 18.41
C ALA A 183 -28.41 -1.72 17.21
N LEU A 184 -28.95 -0.78 16.45
CA LEU A 184 -29.82 -1.03 15.30
C LEU A 184 -29.04 -0.77 14.00
N ASP A 185 -28.64 -1.84 13.34
CA ASP A 185 -27.88 -1.82 12.07
C ASP A 185 -28.85 -1.92 10.87
N PHE A 186 -28.38 -1.65 9.64
CA PHE A 186 -29.21 -1.79 8.42
C PHE A 186 -30.43 -0.84 8.31
N ALA A 187 -30.49 0.20 9.15
CA ALA A 187 -31.58 1.17 9.12
C ALA A 187 -31.52 2.03 7.84
N PRO A 188 -32.63 2.28 7.14
CA PRO A 188 -32.63 3.22 6.02
C PRO A 188 -32.45 4.67 6.52
N VAL A 189 -31.97 5.56 5.65
CA VAL A 189 -31.82 7.00 6.00
C VAL A 189 -33.18 7.65 6.26
N ASP A 190 -34.19 7.27 5.49
CA ASP A 190 -35.56 7.76 5.64
C ASP A 190 -36.39 6.80 6.51
N ALA A 191 -36.17 6.87 7.83
CA ALA A 191 -36.85 6.04 8.83
C ALA A 191 -37.54 6.92 9.89
N PRO A 192 -38.71 7.53 9.58
CA PRO A 192 -39.33 8.55 10.45
C PRO A 192 -39.69 8.02 11.84
N ALA A 193 -40.02 6.73 11.95
CA ALA A 193 -40.36 6.11 13.22
C ALA A 193 -39.15 5.85 14.11
N LEU A 194 -38.04 5.36 13.52
CA LEU A 194 -36.76 5.25 14.23
C LEU A 194 -36.24 6.62 14.63
N HIS A 195 -36.38 7.64 13.76
CA HIS A 195 -36.01 9.01 14.10
C HIS A 195 -36.74 9.50 15.35
N ALA A 196 -38.07 9.35 15.40
CA ALA A 196 -38.88 9.72 16.55
C ALA A 196 -38.52 8.91 17.82
N LEU A 197 -38.18 7.62 17.67
CA LEU A 197 -37.73 6.77 18.77
C LEU A 197 -36.42 7.29 19.35
N PHE A 198 -35.41 7.55 18.52
CA PHE A 198 -34.10 8.01 18.99
C PHE A 198 -34.10 9.44 19.51
N GLU A 199 -34.87 10.34 18.88
CA GLU A 199 -35.10 11.70 19.38
C GLU A 199 -35.66 11.67 20.80
N HIS A 200 -36.63 10.79 21.06
CA HIS A 200 -37.24 10.64 22.38
C HIS A 200 -36.26 10.05 23.41
N LEU A 201 -35.53 8.99 23.05
CA LEU A 201 -34.51 8.39 23.94
C LEU A 201 -33.40 9.40 24.29
N GLN A 202 -32.95 10.18 23.31
CA GLN A 202 -31.96 11.25 23.52
C GLN A 202 -32.52 12.35 24.42
N GLY A 203 -33.78 12.77 24.22
CA GLY A 203 -34.46 13.75 25.08
C GLY A 203 -34.57 13.31 26.55
N LYS A 204 -34.51 12.00 26.83
CA LYS A 204 -34.51 11.42 28.18
C LYS A 204 -33.10 11.21 28.76
N GLY A 205 -32.08 11.76 28.09
CA GLY A 205 -30.69 11.82 28.55
C GLY A 205 -29.86 10.57 28.27
N LEU A 206 -30.32 9.66 27.39
CA LEU A 206 -29.49 8.55 26.91
C LEU A 206 -28.49 9.04 25.85
N ARG A 207 -27.30 8.44 25.83
CA ARG A 207 -26.28 8.79 24.84
C ARG A 207 -26.57 8.07 23.53
N TYR A 208 -26.74 8.83 22.46
CA TYR A 208 -27.08 8.35 21.13
C TYR A 208 -26.01 8.73 20.12
N ARG A 209 -25.77 7.83 19.15
CA ARG A 209 -24.92 8.08 17.99
C ARG A 209 -25.50 7.40 16.77
N CYS A 210 -25.47 8.11 15.65
CA CYS A 210 -25.78 7.59 14.33
C CYS A 210 -24.52 7.65 13.45
N GLU A 211 -24.23 6.59 12.71
CA GLU A 211 -23.15 6.56 11.72
C GLU A 211 -23.55 5.73 10.48
N SER A 212 -22.89 5.96 9.35
CA SER A 212 -23.10 5.12 8.15
C SER A 212 -22.59 3.70 8.42
N TYR A 213 -23.45 2.71 8.15
CA TYR A 213 -23.15 1.29 8.28
C TYR A 213 -22.59 0.69 6.99
N GLY A 214 -23.06 1.19 5.84
CA GLY A 214 -22.62 0.78 4.51
C GLY A 214 -23.61 1.26 3.44
N THR A 215 -23.39 0.83 2.20
CA THR A 215 -24.32 1.07 1.08
C THR A 215 -24.84 -0.28 0.59
N ASN A 216 -26.16 -0.38 0.42
CA ASN A 216 -26.80 -1.47 -0.30
C ASN A 216 -26.84 -1.08 -1.79
N TRP A 217 -25.88 -1.60 -2.56
CA TRP A 217 -25.70 -1.23 -3.97
C TRP A 217 -26.80 -1.84 -4.84
N SER A 218 -27.30 -1.08 -5.79
CA SER A 218 -28.40 -1.51 -6.66
C SER A 218 -28.19 -1.07 -8.11
N ILE A 219 -28.71 -1.87 -9.03
CA ILE A 219 -28.75 -1.58 -10.46
C ILE A 219 -30.21 -1.50 -10.88
N ASP A 220 -30.58 -0.40 -11.52
CA ASP A 220 -31.87 -0.29 -12.21
C ASP A 220 -31.80 -1.11 -13.49
N VAL A 221 -32.62 -2.17 -13.56
CA VAL A 221 -32.63 -3.11 -14.70
C VAL A 221 -33.81 -2.86 -15.64
N ARG A 222 -34.52 -1.73 -15.50
CA ARG A 222 -35.66 -1.35 -16.36
C ARG A 222 -35.24 -0.83 -17.74
N SER A 223 -34.00 -0.37 -17.90
CA SER A 223 -33.50 0.13 -19.18
C SER A 223 -33.10 -1.03 -20.11
N ASP A 224 -32.64 -0.73 -21.31
CA ASP A 224 -32.06 -1.75 -22.18
C ASP A 224 -30.63 -2.11 -21.74
N TRP A 225 -30.25 -3.38 -21.95
CA TRP A 225 -28.94 -3.90 -21.59
C TRP A 225 -27.82 -3.14 -22.33
N ASP A 226 -27.96 -2.90 -23.62
CA ASP A 226 -26.90 -2.33 -24.44
C ASP A 226 -26.63 -0.88 -24.03
N GLY A 227 -27.66 -0.08 -23.80
CA GLY A 227 -27.57 1.28 -23.28
C GLY A 227 -26.88 1.31 -21.92
N TYR A 228 -27.32 0.47 -20.97
CA TYR A 228 -26.69 0.38 -19.65
C TYR A 228 -25.23 -0.09 -19.74
N TYR A 229 -24.97 -1.23 -20.39
CA TYR A 229 -23.64 -1.83 -20.47
C TYR A 229 -22.68 -0.92 -21.24
N ASN A 230 -23.18 -0.14 -22.20
CA ASN A 230 -22.36 0.82 -22.93
C ASN A 230 -21.80 1.93 -22.06
N THR A 231 -22.53 2.35 -21.02
CA THR A 231 -22.05 3.33 -20.04
C THR A 231 -20.93 2.80 -19.14
N ARG A 232 -20.70 1.48 -19.09
CA ARG A 232 -19.68 0.88 -18.23
C ARG A 232 -18.28 0.97 -18.86
N ALA A 233 -17.25 0.98 -18.00
CA ALA A 233 -15.86 1.16 -18.41
C ALA A 233 -15.39 0.09 -19.42
N ARG A 234 -14.59 0.48 -20.42
CA ARG A 234 -14.03 -0.42 -21.45
C ARG A 234 -13.22 -1.58 -20.86
N ALA A 235 -12.54 -1.35 -19.72
CA ALA A 235 -11.78 -2.38 -19.01
C ALA A 235 -12.68 -3.51 -18.47
N LEU A 236 -13.87 -3.18 -17.94
CA LEU A 236 -14.84 -4.18 -17.49
C LEU A 236 -15.30 -5.06 -18.67
N LYS A 237 -15.62 -4.43 -19.80
CA LYS A 237 -16.04 -5.15 -21.02
C LYS A 237 -14.98 -6.13 -21.50
N LYS A 238 -13.71 -5.69 -21.55
CA LYS A 238 -12.58 -6.54 -21.92
C LYS A 238 -12.41 -7.70 -20.93
N ALA A 239 -12.54 -7.44 -19.62
CA ALA A 239 -12.43 -8.47 -18.59
C ALA A 239 -13.53 -9.54 -18.74
N ASN A 240 -14.78 -9.13 -18.95
CA ASN A 240 -15.90 -10.05 -19.15
C ASN A 240 -15.70 -10.94 -20.38
N ASN A 241 -15.27 -10.38 -21.51
CA ASN A 241 -14.99 -11.15 -22.73
C ASN A 241 -13.84 -12.15 -22.53
N LEU A 242 -12.81 -11.79 -21.77
CA LEU A 242 -11.71 -12.70 -21.46
C LEU A 242 -12.15 -13.86 -20.57
N VAL A 243 -12.98 -13.57 -19.57
CA VAL A 243 -13.54 -14.59 -18.66
C VAL A 243 -14.45 -15.56 -19.41
N ASP A 244 -15.33 -15.04 -20.28
CA ASP A 244 -16.18 -15.87 -21.16
C ASP A 244 -15.33 -16.80 -22.03
N ASN A 245 -14.37 -16.25 -22.78
CA ASN A 245 -13.48 -17.05 -23.62
C ASN A 245 -12.73 -18.16 -22.85
N ARG A 246 -12.21 -17.86 -21.66
CA ARG A 246 -11.49 -18.83 -20.83
C ARG A 246 -12.39 -19.97 -20.35
N LEU A 247 -13.61 -19.65 -19.91
CA LEU A 247 -14.55 -20.67 -19.44
C LEU A 247 -15.03 -21.57 -20.58
N GLN A 248 -15.31 -20.99 -21.76
CA GLN A 248 -15.67 -21.77 -22.95
C GLN A 248 -14.52 -22.67 -23.41
N GLN A 249 -13.26 -22.24 -23.25
CA GLN A 249 -12.08 -23.06 -23.54
C GLN A 249 -11.86 -24.16 -22.50
N ALA A 250 -12.17 -23.90 -21.22
CA ALA A 250 -12.01 -24.86 -20.14
C ALA A 250 -13.00 -26.03 -20.21
N GLY A 251 -14.12 -25.86 -20.93
CA GLY A 251 -15.06 -26.93 -21.17
C GLY A 251 -16.48 -26.45 -21.49
N GLN A 252 -17.42 -27.37 -21.47
CA GLN A 252 -18.83 -27.05 -21.70
C GLN A 252 -19.40 -26.28 -20.51
N VAL A 253 -19.69 -25.00 -20.73
CA VAL A 253 -20.31 -24.12 -19.73
C VAL A 253 -21.83 -24.26 -19.78
N GLY A 254 -22.45 -24.60 -18.66
CA GLY A 254 -23.90 -24.59 -18.49
C GLY A 254 -24.31 -23.50 -17.51
N LEU A 255 -25.23 -22.62 -17.93
CA LEU A 255 -25.85 -21.64 -17.04
C LEU A 255 -27.33 -21.97 -16.88
N GLN A 256 -27.77 -22.17 -15.65
CA GLN A 256 -29.17 -22.45 -15.33
C GLN A 256 -29.72 -21.36 -14.41
N TRP A 257 -30.85 -20.79 -14.81
CA TRP A 257 -31.64 -19.91 -13.98
C TRP A 257 -32.92 -20.61 -13.54
N GLN A 258 -32.99 -20.96 -12.26
CA GLN A 258 -34.10 -21.67 -11.66
C GLN A 258 -34.93 -20.69 -10.81
N ARG A 259 -36.19 -20.49 -11.19
CA ARG A 259 -37.17 -19.64 -10.49
C ARG A 259 -38.16 -20.50 -9.72
N ALA A 260 -38.86 -19.92 -8.75
CA ALA A 260 -39.77 -20.65 -7.85
C ALA A 260 -40.80 -21.57 -8.54
N GLY A 261 -41.19 -21.31 -9.80
CA GLY A 261 -42.07 -22.17 -10.59
C GLY A 261 -41.40 -23.36 -11.30
N CYS A 262 -40.07 -23.40 -11.41
CA CYS A 262 -39.31 -24.51 -12.01
C CYS A 262 -38.34 -25.20 -11.04
N LEU A 263 -38.37 -24.80 -9.77
CA LEU A 263 -37.58 -25.40 -8.69
C LEU A 263 -38.29 -26.62 -8.09
N PRO A 264 -37.54 -27.59 -7.53
CA PRO A 264 -38.12 -28.70 -6.79
C PRO A 264 -39.01 -28.21 -5.63
N ALA A 265 -40.07 -28.94 -5.31
CA ALA A 265 -40.97 -28.59 -4.20
C ALA A 265 -40.32 -28.68 -2.81
N SER A 266 -39.13 -29.31 -2.70
CA SER A 266 -38.44 -29.54 -1.42
C SER A 266 -37.21 -28.65 -1.24
N ALA A 267 -37.16 -27.99 -0.08
CA ALA A 267 -36.01 -27.19 0.35
C ALA A 267 -34.72 -28.02 0.49
N ASP A 268 -34.82 -29.31 0.84
CA ASP A 268 -33.65 -30.18 1.03
C ASP A 268 -32.88 -30.40 -0.27
N VAL A 269 -33.59 -30.43 -1.41
CA VAL A 269 -32.97 -30.58 -2.74
C VAL A 269 -32.16 -29.34 -3.08
N VAL A 270 -32.74 -28.15 -2.88
CA VAL A 270 -32.06 -26.87 -3.09
C VAL A 270 -30.86 -26.73 -2.15
N MET A 271 -31.03 -27.09 -0.87
CA MET A 271 -29.96 -27.05 0.13
C MET A 271 -28.81 -27.98 -0.23
N THR A 272 -29.10 -29.16 -0.79
CA THR A 272 -28.06 -30.09 -1.28
C THR A 272 -27.26 -29.48 -2.44
N GLN A 273 -27.93 -28.83 -3.39
CA GLN A 273 -27.27 -28.18 -4.54
C GLN A 273 -26.33 -27.05 -4.10
N VAL A 274 -26.78 -26.16 -3.20
CA VAL A 274 -25.93 -25.05 -2.72
C VAL A 274 -24.81 -25.54 -1.78
N ALA A 275 -25.07 -26.56 -0.95
CA ALA A 275 -24.08 -27.12 -0.03
C ALA A 275 -22.90 -27.81 -0.76
N GLN A 276 -23.14 -28.38 -1.95
CA GLN A 276 -22.07 -28.97 -2.78
C GLN A 276 -20.98 -27.96 -3.15
N VAL A 277 -21.35 -26.69 -3.36
CA VAL A 277 -20.39 -25.62 -3.67
C VAL A 277 -19.86 -24.99 -2.39
N SER A 278 -20.73 -24.71 -1.41
CA SER A 278 -20.31 -24.01 -0.18
C SER A 278 -19.33 -24.80 0.68
N THR A 279 -19.42 -26.14 0.71
CA THR A 279 -18.47 -26.99 1.47
C THR A 279 -17.09 -27.08 0.83
N ALA A 280 -17.03 -26.93 -0.49
CA ALA A 280 -15.81 -26.91 -1.28
C ALA A 280 -15.34 -25.49 -1.58
N SER A 281 -15.79 -24.46 -0.84
CA SER A 281 -15.43 -23.05 -1.07
C SER A 281 -14.41 -22.55 -0.06
N TRP A 282 -13.61 -21.55 -0.44
CA TRP A 282 -12.62 -20.86 0.41
C TRP A 282 -13.22 -20.26 1.71
N LYS A 283 -14.55 -20.12 1.78
CA LYS A 283 -15.28 -19.64 2.96
C LYS A 283 -15.51 -20.70 4.04
N SER A 284 -15.12 -21.96 3.81
CA SER A 284 -15.27 -23.10 4.73
C SER A 284 -14.56 -22.92 6.08
N GLY A 285 -13.59 -22.00 6.19
CA GLY A 285 -12.91 -21.69 7.45
C GLY A 285 -13.61 -20.69 8.37
N ASN A 286 -14.80 -20.17 8.02
CA ASN A 286 -15.46 -19.07 8.72
C ASN A 286 -16.85 -19.43 9.27
N GLY A 287 -17.17 -18.92 10.48
CA GLY A 287 -18.44 -19.04 11.23
C GLY A 287 -19.77 -18.77 10.49
N ASN A 288 -19.70 -18.30 9.25
CA ASN A 288 -20.85 -17.96 8.41
C ASN A 288 -21.14 -19.04 7.35
N ALA A 289 -20.27 -20.02 7.10
CA ALA A 289 -20.48 -21.02 6.07
C ALA A 289 -21.64 -22.00 6.40
N LEU A 290 -22.15 -22.70 5.39
CA LEU A 290 -23.27 -23.64 5.52
C LEU A 290 -22.90 -24.94 6.27
N ASP A 291 -21.64 -25.11 6.63
CA ASP A 291 -21.15 -26.13 7.56
C ASP A 291 -21.54 -25.85 9.01
N HIS A 292 -21.71 -24.58 9.38
CA HIS A 292 -22.17 -24.18 10.71
C HIS A 292 -23.69 -24.33 10.90
N PRO A 293 -24.15 -24.72 12.10
CA PRO A 293 -25.56 -25.03 12.36
C PRO A 293 -26.51 -23.81 12.27
N GLY A 294 -26.06 -22.62 12.69
CA GLY A 294 -26.85 -21.39 12.60
C GLY A 294 -27.14 -20.97 11.15
N PRO A 295 -26.10 -20.71 10.32
CA PRO A 295 -26.28 -20.37 8.91
C PRO A 295 -27.04 -21.41 8.10
N ARG A 296 -26.83 -22.70 8.39
CA ARG A 296 -27.57 -23.80 7.76
C ARG A 296 -29.07 -23.73 8.09
N ARG A 297 -29.42 -23.62 9.37
CA ARG A 297 -30.84 -23.51 9.80
C ARG A 297 -31.52 -22.27 9.23
N PHE A 298 -30.81 -21.13 9.20
CA PHE A 298 -31.30 -19.90 8.55
C PHE A 298 -31.63 -20.12 7.09
N LEU A 299 -30.67 -20.62 6.29
CA LEU A 299 -30.87 -20.75 4.85
C LEU A 299 -31.94 -21.81 4.56
N GLN A 300 -31.95 -22.93 5.28
CA GLN A 300 -32.99 -23.97 5.14
C GLN A 300 -34.38 -23.39 5.39
N ARG A 301 -34.57 -22.68 6.52
CA ARG A 301 -35.85 -22.06 6.86
C ARG A 301 -36.25 -20.98 5.85
N LEU A 302 -35.29 -20.18 5.38
CA LEU A 302 -35.54 -19.18 4.36
C LEU A 302 -35.96 -19.83 3.03
N THR A 303 -35.33 -20.94 2.64
CA THR A 303 -35.68 -21.68 1.42
C THR A 303 -37.09 -22.25 1.50
N GLU A 304 -37.50 -22.82 2.64
CA GLU A 304 -38.89 -23.27 2.87
C GLU A 304 -39.90 -22.14 2.65
N HIS A 305 -39.65 -20.96 3.22
CA HIS A 305 -40.50 -19.80 3.03
C HIS A 305 -40.47 -19.28 1.60
N ALA A 306 -39.29 -19.16 1.00
CA ALA A 306 -39.10 -18.63 -0.34
C ALA A 306 -39.73 -19.54 -1.42
N LEU A 307 -39.76 -20.86 -1.23
CA LEU A 307 -40.48 -21.78 -2.10
C LEU A 307 -42.00 -21.61 -1.96
N ARG A 308 -42.52 -21.53 -0.74
CA ARG A 308 -43.96 -21.35 -0.49
C ARG A 308 -44.49 -20.02 -1.01
N GLU A 309 -43.76 -18.94 -0.75
CA GLU A 309 -44.14 -17.58 -1.16
C GLU A 309 -43.68 -17.23 -2.58
N GLN A 310 -43.05 -18.18 -3.29
CA GLN A 310 -42.56 -18.04 -4.65
C GLN A 310 -41.51 -16.92 -4.84
N TRP A 311 -40.63 -16.72 -3.85
CA TRP A 311 -39.55 -15.72 -3.89
C TRP A 311 -38.22 -16.25 -4.43
N LEU A 312 -38.01 -17.56 -4.45
CA LEU A 312 -36.67 -18.10 -4.73
C LEU A 312 -36.26 -17.91 -6.20
N SER A 313 -35.06 -17.36 -6.40
CA SER A 313 -34.36 -17.30 -7.68
C SER A 313 -32.92 -17.79 -7.48
N LEU A 314 -32.57 -18.89 -8.15
CA LEU A 314 -31.28 -19.57 -7.99
C LEU A 314 -30.55 -19.64 -9.33
N TRP A 315 -29.32 -19.17 -9.34
CA TRP A 315 -28.44 -19.24 -10.50
C TRP A 315 -27.37 -20.29 -10.27
N LEU A 316 -27.24 -21.23 -11.19
CA LEU A 316 -26.28 -22.33 -11.13
C LEU A 316 -25.38 -22.28 -12.36
N LEU A 317 -24.06 -22.28 -12.12
CA LEU A 317 -23.06 -22.39 -13.17
C LEU A 317 -22.41 -23.77 -13.09
N THR A 318 -22.47 -24.52 -14.19
CA THR A 318 -21.79 -25.80 -14.36
C THR A 318 -20.66 -25.69 -15.38
N LEU A 319 -19.59 -26.44 -15.13
CA LEU A 319 -18.48 -26.62 -16.07
C LEU A 319 -18.28 -28.13 -16.26
N ASN A 320 -18.38 -28.60 -17.51
CA ASN A 320 -18.35 -30.03 -17.85
C ASN A 320 -19.36 -30.87 -17.02
N GLY A 321 -20.56 -30.32 -16.79
CA GLY A 321 -21.62 -30.98 -16.02
C GLY A 321 -21.45 -30.91 -14.49
N ARG A 322 -20.33 -30.40 -13.96
CA ARG A 322 -20.10 -30.22 -12.52
C ARG A 322 -20.52 -28.82 -12.08
N LEU A 323 -21.25 -28.69 -10.98
CA LEU A 323 -21.60 -27.39 -10.38
C LEU A 323 -20.35 -26.71 -9.80
N VAL A 324 -20.06 -25.50 -10.27
CA VAL A 324 -18.82 -24.76 -9.94
C VAL A 324 -19.06 -23.41 -9.28
N ALA A 325 -20.22 -22.79 -9.49
CA ALA A 325 -20.62 -21.56 -8.81
C ALA A 325 -22.14 -21.48 -8.71
N TYR A 326 -22.63 -20.73 -7.72
CA TYR A 326 -24.05 -20.38 -7.64
C TYR A 326 -24.26 -18.97 -7.08
N GLU A 327 -25.44 -18.40 -7.35
CA GLU A 327 -25.96 -17.25 -6.64
C GLU A 327 -27.42 -17.48 -6.19
N TYR A 328 -27.65 -17.40 -4.89
CA TYR A 328 -28.95 -17.51 -4.23
C TYR A 328 -29.57 -16.11 -4.07
N GLN A 329 -30.78 -15.94 -4.61
CA GLN A 329 -31.49 -14.68 -4.63
C GLN A 329 -32.94 -14.82 -4.16
N LEU A 330 -33.50 -13.69 -3.72
CA LEU A 330 -34.94 -13.53 -3.50
C LEU A 330 -35.50 -12.50 -4.48
N GLN A 331 -36.56 -12.86 -5.20
CA GLN A 331 -37.29 -11.98 -6.11
C GLN A 331 -38.68 -11.68 -5.54
N TYR A 332 -39.01 -10.41 -5.38
CA TYR A 332 -40.31 -9.96 -4.87
C TYR A 332 -40.66 -8.58 -5.41
N GLN A 333 -41.88 -8.43 -5.95
CA GLN A 333 -42.40 -7.16 -6.49
C GLN A 333 -41.42 -6.43 -7.43
N GLY A 334 -40.79 -7.17 -8.34
CA GLY A 334 -39.81 -6.64 -9.29
C GLY A 334 -38.43 -6.31 -8.71
N ARG A 335 -38.19 -6.55 -7.42
CA ARG A 335 -36.85 -6.42 -6.82
C ARG A 335 -36.19 -7.78 -6.70
N VAL A 336 -34.92 -7.87 -7.10
CA VAL A 336 -34.09 -9.07 -7.01
C VAL A 336 -32.97 -8.81 -6.00
N HIS A 337 -32.94 -9.57 -4.93
CA HIS A 337 -31.96 -9.42 -3.84
C HIS A 337 -30.94 -10.55 -3.90
N ALA A 338 -29.70 -10.22 -4.25
CA ALA A 338 -28.57 -11.14 -4.14
C ALA A 338 -28.19 -11.35 -2.67
N LEU A 339 -28.35 -12.56 -2.17
CA LEU A 339 -28.03 -12.88 -0.77
C LEU A 339 -26.66 -13.52 -0.66
N ARG A 340 -26.46 -14.64 -1.37
CA ARG A 340 -25.28 -15.48 -1.20
C ARG A 340 -24.79 -16.02 -2.53
N ALA A 341 -23.51 -15.83 -2.80
CA ALA A 341 -22.82 -16.42 -3.94
C ALA A 341 -21.53 -17.11 -3.47
N ASP A 342 -21.33 -18.34 -3.93
CA ASP A 342 -20.12 -19.12 -3.67
C ASP A 342 -19.58 -19.75 -4.96
N VAL A 343 -18.29 -20.05 -4.93
CA VAL A 343 -17.52 -20.67 -6.00
C VAL A 343 -16.67 -21.79 -5.39
N VAL A 344 -16.55 -22.91 -6.10
CA VAL A 344 -15.72 -24.05 -5.71
C VAL A 344 -14.23 -23.65 -5.72
N GLU A 345 -13.54 -23.98 -4.63
CA GLU A 345 -12.11 -23.88 -4.42
C GLU A 345 -11.38 -25.02 -5.15
N GLY A 346 -10.24 -24.71 -5.78
CA GLY A 346 -9.48 -25.66 -6.62
C GLY A 346 -9.74 -25.57 -8.12
N LEU A 347 -10.61 -24.65 -8.57
CA LEU A 347 -10.62 -24.21 -9.96
C LEU A 347 -9.47 -23.23 -10.21
N ASP A 348 -8.91 -23.22 -11.41
CA ASP A 348 -7.93 -22.21 -11.81
C ASP A 348 -8.53 -20.81 -11.59
N ALA A 349 -7.86 -20.00 -10.77
CA ALA A 349 -8.28 -18.65 -10.41
C ALA A 349 -8.46 -17.76 -11.66
N SER A 350 -7.77 -18.08 -12.75
CA SER A 350 -7.87 -17.38 -14.04
C SER A 350 -9.25 -17.50 -14.71
N LEU A 351 -10.02 -18.57 -14.39
CA LEU A 351 -11.33 -18.86 -14.96
C LEU A 351 -12.43 -17.94 -14.43
N SER A 352 -12.28 -17.42 -13.20
CA SER A 352 -13.18 -16.43 -12.58
C SER A 352 -14.70 -16.71 -12.79
N PRO A 353 -15.20 -17.93 -12.48
CA PRO A 353 -16.59 -18.34 -12.74
C PRO A 353 -17.65 -17.43 -12.09
N GLY A 354 -17.35 -16.83 -10.92
CA GLY A 354 -18.25 -15.87 -10.29
C GLY A 354 -18.45 -14.58 -11.11
N SER A 355 -17.41 -14.10 -11.80
CA SER A 355 -17.52 -12.91 -12.66
C SER A 355 -18.36 -13.22 -13.91
N TYR A 356 -18.20 -14.41 -14.46
CA TYR A 356 -19.01 -14.90 -15.58
C TYR A 356 -20.48 -15.02 -15.20
N LEU A 357 -20.75 -15.67 -14.06
CA LEU A 357 -22.10 -15.86 -13.53
C LEU A 357 -22.79 -14.50 -13.37
N HIS A 358 -22.13 -13.55 -12.72
CA HIS A 358 -22.68 -12.21 -12.47
C HIS A 358 -22.95 -11.42 -13.76
N PHE A 359 -22.02 -11.45 -14.72
CA PHE A 359 -22.20 -10.79 -16.02
C PHE A 359 -23.43 -11.29 -16.77
N ASN A 360 -23.53 -12.61 -16.95
CA ASN A 360 -24.61 -13.23 -17.70
C ASN A 360 -25.95 -13.12 -16.99
N GLN A 361 -25.94 -13.26 -15.66
CA GLN A 361 -27.11 -13.04 -14.82
C GLN A 361 -27.64 -11.62 -15.01
N LEU A 362 -26.78 -10.60 -14.94
CA LEU A 362 -27.21 -9.22 -15.10
C LEU A 362 -27.81 -9.01 -16.49
N GLN A 363 -27.16 -9.50 -17.55
CA GLN A 363 -27.69 -9.43 -18.91
C GLN A 363 -29.09 -10.05 -19.02
N GLN A 364 -29.33 -11.19 -18.41
CA GLN A 364 -30.65 -11.83 -18.40
C GLN A 364 -31.68 -11.06 -17.56
N LEU A 365 -31.26 -10.44 -16.45
CA LEU A 365 -32.17 -9.60 -15.64
C LEU A 365 -32.63 -8.35 -16.40
N PHE A 366 -31.80 -7.77 -17.25
CA PHE A 366 -32.20 -6.68 -18.17
C PHE A 366 -33.15 -7.15 -19.27
N ALA A 367 -33.12 -8.44 -19.63
CA ALA A 367 -34.06 -9.02 -20.59
C ALA A 367 -35.37 -9.49 -19.93
N ASP A 368 -35.43 -9.57 -18.60
CA ASP A 368 -36.59 -10.01 -17.83
C ASP A 368 -37.53 -8.83 -17.55
N THR A 369 -38.72 -8.84 -18.15
CA THR A 369 -39.71 -7.74 -18.03
C THR A 369 -40.33 -7.61 -16.65
N VAL A 370 -40.10 -8.58 -15.76
CA VAL A 370 -40.59 -8.58 -14.37
C VAL A 370 -39.60 -7.87 -13.44
N SER A 371 -38.30 -7.99 -13.70
CA SER A 371 -37.25 -7.41 -12.88
C SER A 371 -37.12 -5.90 -13.13
N GLN A 372 -37.04 -5.14 -12.04
CA GLN A 372 -36.96 -3.67 -12.06
C GLN A 372 -35.70 -3.17 -11.35
N LEU A 373 -35.33 -3.81 -10.24
CA LEU A 373 -34.17 -3.40 -9.45
C LEU A 373 -33.39 -4.63 -8.98
N TYR A 374 -32.09 -4.68 -9.25
CA TYR A 374 -31.19 -5.71 -8.75
C TYR A 374 -30.33 -5.17 -7.62
N CYS A 375 -30.58 -5.67 -6.40
CA CYS A 375 -29.87 -5.31 -5.18
C CYS A 375 -28.70 -6.27 -4.95
N MET A 376 -27.48 -5.76 -5.09
CA MET A 376 -26.22 -6.51 -4.98
C MET A 376 -25.80 -6.78 -3.52
N GLY A 377 -26.62 -6.36 -2.55
CA GLY A 377 -26.36 -6.46 -1.13
C GLY A 377 -25.35 -5.45 -0.60
N GLN A 378 -25.14 -5.50 0.71
CA GLN A 378 -24.29 -4.57 1.45
C GLN A 378 -22.78 -4.74 1.20
N GLY A 379 -21.99 -3.71 1.55
CA GLY A 379 -20.53 -3.76 1.60
C GLY A 379 -19.83 -3.04 0.44
N GLY A 380 -18.59 -2.60 0.66
CA GLY A 380 -17.79 -1.78 -0.28
C GLY A 380 -16.89 -2.59 -1.22
N ASN A 381 -17.30 -3.79 -1.63
CA ASN A 381 -16.48 -4.62 -2.52
C ASN A 381 -16.23 -3.89 -3.85
N ALA A 382 -14.96 -3.75 -4.23
CA ALA A 382 -14.55 -2.93 -5.37
C ALA A 382 -15.18 -3.35 -6.71
N TYR A 383 -15.62 -4.62 -6.85
CA TYR A 383 -16.30 -5.07 -8.06
C TYR A 383 -17.71 -4.46 -8.23
N LYS A 384 -18.44 -4.17 -7.14
CA LYS A 384 -19.81 -3.60 -7.21
C LYS A 384 -19.80 -2.22 -7.87
N LEU A 385 -18.76 -1.44 -7.57
CA LEU A 385 -18.51 -0.12 -8.14
C LEU A 385 -18.19 -0.14 -9.65
N LYS A 386 -17.83 -1.30 -10.20
CA LYS A 386 -17.68 -1.45 -11.67
C LYS A 386 -19.03 -1.48 -12.37
N TRP A 387 -20.07 -1.89 -11.65
CA TRP A 387 -21.41 -2.07 -12.19
C TRP A 387 -22.32 -0.89 -11.86
N THR A 388 -22.30 -0.37 -10.63
CA THR A 388 -23.19 0.72 -10.22
C THR A 388 -22.48 1.78 -9.37
N GLU A 389 -22.96 3.01 -9.49
CA GLU A 389 -22.67 4.12 -8.56
C GLU A 389 -23.87 4.43 -7.65
N GLY A 390 -25.01 3.76 -7.88
CA GLY A 390 -26.25 3.94 -7.15
C GLY A 390 -26.46 2.87 -6.06
N GLY A 391 -27.04 3.29 -4.95
CA GLY A 391 -27.40 2.40 -3.85
C GLY A 391 -28.01 3.15 -2.67
N GLU A 392 -28.67 2.42 -1.79
CA GLU A 392 -29.26 2.96 -0.57
C GLU A 392 -28.20 2.99 0.55
N VAL A 393 -27.95 4.16 1.13
CA VAL A 393 -27.09 4.28 2.31
C VAL A 393 -27.85 3.73 3.52
N LEU A 394 -27.18 2.86 4.27
CA LEU A 394 -27.69 2.29 5.51
C LEU A 394 -27.01 2.95 6.71
N LEU A 395 -27.78 3.11 7.77
CA LEU A 395 -27.37 3.71 9.03
C LEU A 395 -27.26 2.64 10.12
N ARG A 396 -26.39 2.93 11.08
CA ARG A 396 -26.26 2.24 12.35
C ARG A 396 -26.57 3.23 13.45
N HIS A 397 -27.52 2.86 14.30
CA HIS A 397 -27.91 3.62 15.47
C HIS A 397 -27.45 2.92 16.74
N ILE A 398 -26.72 3.63 17.60
CA ILE A 398 -26.25 3.09 18.88
C ILE A 398 -26.75 4.00 19.99
N VAL A 399 -27.47 3.41 20.96
CA VAL A 399 -27.86 4.05 22.21
C VAL A 399 -27.27 3.29 23.38
N ALA A 400 -26.60 3.99 24.29
CA ALA A 400 -26.10 3.42 25.53
C ALA A 400 -27.08 3.67 26.68
N GLY A 401 -27.44 2.59 27.38
CA GLY A 401 -28.23 2.61 28.61
C GLY A 401 -27.52 3.32 29.78
N ARG A 402 -28.11 3.24 30.97
CA ARG A 402 -27.61 3.93 32.17
C ARG A 402 -26.61 3.12 32.99
N SER A 403 -26.42 1.84 32.68
CA SER A 403 -25.52 0.96 33.44
C SER A 403 -24.05 1.43 33.32
N TRP A 404 -23.23 1.11 34.32
CA TRP A 404 -21.80 1.45 34.27
C TRP A 404 -21.12 0.77 33.08
N ARG A 405 -21.55 -0.45 32.71
CA ARG A 405 -21.06 -1.21 31.55
C ARG A 405 -21.39 -0.48 30.25
N ALA A 406 -22.62 0.03 30.13
CA ALA A 406 -23.06 0.85 28.99
C ALA A 406 -22.28 2.17 28.89
N ARG A 407 -22.01 2.83 30.02
CA ARG A 407 -21.20 4.07 30.06
C ARG A 407 -19.76 3.81 29.65
N TRP A 408 -19.17 2.69 30.09
CA TRP A 408 -17.83 2.25 29.69
C TRP A 408 -17.76 1.94 28.19
N PHE A 409 -18.71 1.15 27.69
CA PHE A 409 -18.86 0.90 26.26
C PHE A 409 -19.00 2.19 25.46
N CYS A 410 -19.87 3.11 25.90
CA CYS A 410 -20.09 4.39 25.24
C CYS A 410 -18.84 5.28 25.23
N PHE A 411 -18.09 5.33 26.34
CA PHE A 411 -16.82 6.04 26.38
C PHE A 411 -15.83 5.48 25.36
N LEU A 412 -15.68 4.15 25.31
CA LEU A 412 -14.80 3.51 24.33
C LEU A 412 -15.30 3.70 22.90
N GLU A 413 -16.58 3.47 22.64
CA GLU A 413 -17.15 3.46 21.29
C GLU A 413 -17.33 4.87 20.70
N PHE A 414 -17.66 5.87 21.54
CA PHE A 414 -17.96 7.24 21.09
C PHE A 414 -16.81 8.21 21.30
N GLN A 415 -15.94 7.99 22.30
CA GLN A 415 -14.85 8.93 22.62
C GLN A 415 -13.47 8.40 22.24
N ILE A 416 -13.20 7.09 22.40
CA ILE A 416 -11.86 6.53 22.11
C ILE A 416 -11.79 5.99 20.67
N LYS A 417 -12.78 5.21 20.24
CA LYS A 417 -12.78 4.54 18.94
C LYS A 417 -12.83 5.52 17.77
N PRO A 418 -13.52 6.68 17.79
CA PRO A 418 -13.47 7.63 16.67
C PRO A 418 -12.12 8.32 16.48
N PRO A 419 -11.41 8.82 17.51
CA PRO A 419 -10.06 9.31 17.33
C PRO A 419 -9.08 8.17 17.02
N VAL A 420 -9.25 6.97 17.58
CA VAL A 420 -8.42 5.79 17.22
C VAL A 420 -8.72 5.31 15.81
N ARG A 421 -9.96 5.36 15.33
CA ARG A 421 -10.34 5.09 13.92
C ARG A 421 -9.89 6.21 13.02
N LYS A 422 -9.97 7.48 13.41
CA LYS A 422 -9.37 8.58 12.65
C LYS A 422 -7.86 8.42 12.59
N LEU A 423 -7.19 8.04 13.68
CA LEU A 423 -5.77 7.70 13.71
C LEU A 423 -5.48 6.47 12.84
N ARG A 424 -6.29 5.41 12.93
CA ARG A 424 -6.16 4.19 12.12
C ARG A 424 -6.50 4.42 10.64
N ASP A 425 -7.46 5.27 10.32
CA ASP A 425 -7.88 5.59 8.96
C ASP A 425 -6.94 6.66 8.37
N LEU A 426 -6.23 7.44 9.21
CA LEU A 426 -5.02 8.18 8.85
C LEU A 426 -3.82 7.24 8.61
N TRP A 427 -3.84 6.03 9.19
CA TRP A 427 -2.86 4.97 8.94
C TRP A 427 -3.29 4.00 7.81
N ILE A 428 -4.58 3.95 7.46
CA ILE A 428 -5.21 3.04 6.50
C ILE A 428 -6.44 3.75 5.88
N LYS A 429 -6.26 4.62 4.89
CA LYS A 429 -7.28 4.77 3.86
C LYS A 429 -6.75 5.35 2.54
N PRO A 430 -7.24 4.82 1.40
CA PRO A 430 -7.34 5.53 0.13
C PRO A 430 -8.16 6.82 0.32
N ALA A 431 -7.94 7.80 -0.57
CA ALA A 431 -8.55 9.13 -0.56
C ALA A 431 -10.05 9.17 -0.22
N PRO A 432 -10.54 10.24 0.44
CA PRO A 432 -11.98 10.47 0.61
C PRO A 432 -12.63 10.72 -0.76
N ALA A 433 -13.76 10.05 -1.01
CA ALA A 433 -14.72 10.52 -1.99
C ALA A 433 -15.22 11.90 -1.53
N ALA A 434 -15.07 12.90 -2.39
CA ALA A 434 -15.59 14.24 -2.15
C ALA A 434 -17.11 14.18 -2.07
N THR A 435 -17.66 14.32 -0.88
CA THR A 435 -18.99 14.88 -0.70
C THR A 435 -18.79 16.36 -0.47
N ASP A 436 -18.88 17.16 -1.52
CA ASP A 436 -19.17 18.58 -1.40
C ASP A 436 -20.47 18.90 -2.13
N LYS A 437 -21.23 19.77 -1.47
CA LYS A 437 -22.61 20.15 -1.76
C LYS A 437 -22.73 20.77 -3.15
N MET A 438 -23.65 20.27 -3.97
CA MET A 438 -24.21 21.03 -5.09
C MET A 438 -25.50 21.70 -4.63
N GLU A 439 -25.43 23.02 -4.41
CA GLU A 439 -26.58 23.89 -4.61
C GLU A 439 -26.86 24.00 -6.11
N VAL A 440 -28.15 23.96 -6.43
CA VAL A 440 -28.71 23.94 -7.77
C VAL A 440 -28.64 25.33 -8.38
N HIS A 441 -27.97 25.49 -9.52
CA HIS A 441 -28.36 26.48 -10.53
C HIS A 441 -28.22 25.87 -11.92
N ALA A 442 -29.35 25.77 -12.61
CA ALA A 442 -29.50 25.34 -13.97
C ALA A 442 -29.26 26.51 -14.92
N GLU A 443 -28.50 26.30 -15.99
CA GLU A 443 -28.77 26.91 -17.29
C GLU A 443 -28.03 26.11 -18.38
N ALA A 444 -28.76 25.83 -19.45
CA ALA A 444 -28.41 24.94 -20.52
C ALA A 444 -27.94 25.73 -21.74
N GLU A 445 -26.76 25.40 -22.29
CA GLU A 445 -26.42 25.75 -23.68
C GLU A 445 -25.63 24.63 -24.36
N SER A 446 -26.04 24.38 -25.61
CA SER A 446 -25.68 23.29 -26.50
C SER A 446 -24.25 23.38 -27.06
N PRO A 447 -23.60 22.26 -27.42
CA PRO A 447 -22.26 22.28 -28.02
C PRO A 447 -22.30 22.63 -29.52
N PRO A 448 -21.35 23.43 -30.04
CA PRO A 448 -21.23 23.64 -31.48
C PRO A 448 -20.42 22.52 -32.15
N THR A 449 -20.80 22.32 -33.40
CA THR A 449 -20.44 21.32 -34.39
C THR A 449 -18.95 21.33 -34.77
N ILE A 450 -18.38 20.14 -34.94
CA ILE A 450 -17.02 19.90 -35.44
C ILE A 450 -16.96 20.20 -36.94
N ALA A 451 -16.09 21.15 -37.34
CA ALA A 451 -15.71 21.38 -38.73
C ALA A 451 -14.28 20.88 -38.98
N SER A 452 -14.12 20.15 -40.08
CA SER A 452 -12.85 19.64 -40.61
C SER A 452 -11.89 20.75 -41.03
N ALA A 453 -10.59 20.64 -40.72
CA ALA A 453 -9.54 21.26 -41.55
C ALA A 453 -8.13 20.70 -41.30
N LYS A 454 -7.58 20.10 -42.35
CA LYS A 454 -6.24 20.28 -42.95
C LYS A 454 -4.95 19.95 -42.15
N LYS A 455 -4.20 19.03 -42.74
CA LYS A 455 -2.74 18.79 -42.60
C LYS A 455 -1.93 20.09 -42.55
N PRO A 456 -0.91 20.20 -41.68
CA PRO A 456 0.16 21.18 -41.82
C PRO A 456 1.36 20.63 -42.61
N PRO A 457 2.22 21.52 -43.16
CA PRO A 457 3.15 21.19 -44.24
C PRO A 457 4.55 20.81 -43.74
N ALA A 458 5.30 20.14 -44.63
CA ALA A 458 6.71 19.84 -44.48
C ALA A 458 7.55 21.11 -44.30
N LYS A 459 8.45 21.12 -43.30
CA LYS A 459 9.53 22.10 -43.18
C LYS A 459 10.87 21.38 -43.08
N MET A 460 11.76 21.77 -43.99
CA MET A 460 13.19 21.51 -44.00
C MET A 460 13.85 21.93 -42.68
N THR A 461 14.69 21.07 -42.13
CA THR A 461 15.66 21.43 -41.09
C THR A 461 17.04 20.98 -41.53
N ALA A 462 17.97 21.94 -41.56
CA ALA A 462 19.38 21.74 -41.82
C ALA A 462 19.99 20.80 -40.76
N THR A 463 20.74 19.82 -41.25
CA THR A 463 21.40 18.77 -40.48
C THR A 463 22.66 19.35 -39.80
N VAL A 464 22.61 19.50 -38.47
CA VAL A 464 23.82 19.44 -37.64
C VAL A 464 23.88 18.00 -37.14
N ALA A 465 24.92 17.25 -37.52
CA ALA A 465 25.07 15.86 -37.12
C ALA A 465 25.26 15.75 -35.59
N PRO A 466 24.37 15.06 -34.85
CA PRO A 466 24.58 14.79 -33.43
C PRO A 466 25.63 13.69 -33.25
N ALA A 467 26.42 13.79 -32.18
CA ALA A 467 27.42 12.82 -31.79
C ALA A 467 26.76 11.45 -31.55
N VAL A 468 27.14 10.46 -32.35
CA VAL A 468 26.75 9.05 -32.17
C VAL A 468 27.37 8.56 -30.87
N ILE A 469 26.54 8.32 -29.86
CA ILE A 469 26.95 7.52 -28.70
C ILE A 469 26.93 6.07 -29.17
N PRO A 470 28.03 5.31 -29.08
CA PRO A 470 28.03 3.91 -29.46
C PRO A 470 27.01 3.16 -28.59
N GLN A 471 26.07 2.45 -29.21
CA GLN A 471 25.30 1.43 -28.49
C GLN A 471 26.29 0.44 -27.87
N LEU A 472 26.13 0.15 -26.58
CA LEU A 472 26.86 -0.92 -25.94
C LEU A 472 26.49 -2.24 -26.66
N PRO A 473 27.47 -3.04 -27.10
CA PRO A 473 27.21 -4.44 -27.39
C PRO A 473 26.50 -5.06 -26.19
N ALA A 474 25.44 -5.84 -26.43
CA ALA A 474 24.68 -6.52 -25.36
C ALA A 474 25.58 -7.38 -24.44
N ASP A 475 26.79 -7.69 -24.88
CA ASP A 475 27.71 -8.62 -24.24
C ASP A 475 28.85 -7.95 -23.45
N SER A 476 28.94 -6.61 -23.41
CA SER A 476 30.06 -5.90 -22.75
C SER A 476 29.62 -5.00 -21.60
N LYS A 477 30.18 -5.22 -20.40
CA LYS A 477 30.01 -4.33 -19.24
C LYS A 477 30.94 -3.12 -19.35
N GLN A 478 30.51 -1.98 -18.81
CA GLN A 478 31.40 -0.83 -18.64
C GLN A 478 32.20 -1.01 -17.35
N GLY A 479 33.50 -0.69 -17.40
CA GLY A 479 34.31 -0.81 -16.20
C GLY A 479 35.80 -0.63 -16.42
N TRP A 480 36.50 -0.72 -15.29
CA TRP A 480 37.92 -0.42 -15.18
C TRP A 480 38.62 -1.53 -14.42
N VAL A 481 39.86 -1.77 -14.83
CA VAL A 481 40.81 -2.62 -14.14
C VAL A 481 42.15 -1.91 -14.08
N GLY A 482 42.85 -2.10 -12.97
CA GLY A 482 44.10 -1.41 -12.73
C GLY A 482 44.99 -2.16 -11.76
N LEU A 483 46.27 -2.10 -12.04
CA LEU A 483 47.32 -2.59 -11.15
C LEU A 483 48.39 -1.50 -11.04
N ILE A 484 48.70 -1.13 -9.81
CA ILE A 484 49.73 -0.15 -9.46
C ILE A 484 50.77 -0.88 -8.61
N GLN A 485 52.03 -0.85 -9.04
CA GLN A 485 53.16 -1.40 -8.30
C GLN A 485 54.39 -0.50 -8.47
N PRO A 486 54.80 0.22 -7.41
CA PRO A 486 56.03 1.00 -7.44
C PRO A 486 57.24 0.12 -7.80
N GLY A 487 58.15 0.64 -8.64
CA GLY A 487 59.40 -0.04 -9.00
C GLY A 487 59.32 -1.19 -10.03
N GLN A 488 58.14 -1.71 -10.38
CA GLN A 488 58.01 -2.80 -11.36
C GLN A 488 57.78 -2.28 -12.80
N GLU A 489 58.29 -3.02 -13.79
CA GLU A 489 58.05 -2.71 -15.20
C GLU A 489 56.59 -2.89 -15.59
N CYS A 490 56.03 -1.89 -16.27
CA CYS A 490 54.63 -1.88 -16.71
C CYS A 490 54.28 -3.08 -17.63
N ALA A 491 55.24 -3.62 -18.37
CA ALA A 491 55.03 -4.78 -19.23
C ALA A 491 54.55 -6.02 -18.43
N VAL A 492 55.10 -6.21 -17.23
CA VAL A 492 54.73 -7.33 -16.34
C VAL A 492 53.32 -7.12 -15.78
N LEU A 493 52.96 -5.88 -15.41
CA LEU A 493 51.64 -5.55 -14.89
C LEU A 493 50.55 -5.71 -15.97
N ARG A 494 50.86 -5.34 -17.22
CA ARG A 494 49.94 -5.46 -18.36
C ARG A 494 49.49 -6.89 -18.63
N ALA A 495 50.34 -7.87 -18.37
CA ALA A 495 49.99 -9.28 -18.58
C ALA A 495 48.81 -9.74 -17.71
N GLN A 496 48.52 -9.04 -16.60
CA GLN A 496 47.41 -9.35 -15.69
C GLN A 496 46.09 -8.68 -16.09
N LEU A 497 46.13 -7.54 -16.78
CA LEU A 497 44.93 -6.77 -17.10
C LEU A 497 43.87 -7.53 -17.91
N PRO A 498 44.20 -8.35 -18.92
CA PRO A 498 43.20 -9.14 -19.63
C PRO A 498 42.45 -10.12 -18.73
N ARG A 499 43.14 -10.72 -17.74
CA ARG A 499 42.52 -11.64 -16.76
C ARG A 499 41.63 -10.89 -15.77
N MET A 500 42.08 -9.72 -15.31
CA MET A 500 41.24 -8.84 -14.48
C MET A 500 39.98 -8.38 -15.20
N ALA A 501 40.07 -8.17 -16.52
CA ALA A 501 38.95 -7.66 -17.31
C ALA A 501 37.97 -8.74 -17.75
N GLN A 502 38.29 -10.02 -17.61
CA GLN A 502 37.40 -11.12 -18.00
C GLN A 502 35.99 -10.98 -17.40
N PRO A 503 35.80 -10.62 -16.11
CA PRO A 503 34.45 -10.43 -15.53
C PRO A 503 33.66 -9.22 -16.06
N LEU A 504 34.31 -8.32 -16.80
CA LEU A 504 33.67 -7.22 -17.52
C LEU A 504 33.10 -7.65 -18.88
N SER A 505 33.32 -8.90 -19.30
CA SER A 505 32.66 -9.51 -20.46
C SER A 505 31.58 -10.48 -20.00
N ASN A 506 30.43 -10.50 -20.70
CA ASN A 506 29.39 -11.49 -20.46
C ASN A 506 29.73 -12.87 -21.06
N ASN A 507 30.74 -12.95 -21.94
CA ASN A 507 31.22 -14.18 -22.59
C ASN A 507 32.67 -14.50 -22.20
N ALA A 508 33.13 -15.74 -22.41
CA ALA A 508 34.51 -16.16 -22.10
C ALA A 508 35.63 -15.39 -22.86
N ALA A 509 35.28 -14.51 -23.80
CA ALA A 509 36.21 -13.61 -24.46
C ALA A 509 36.50 -12.39 -23.57
N ALA A 510 37.78 -12.06 -23.35
CA ALA A 510 38.16 -10.83 -22.65
C ALA A 510 37.60 -9.60 -23.40
N PRO A 511 37.08 -8.59 -22.69
CA PRO A 511 36.56 -7.40 -23.36
C PRO A 511 37.70 -6.69 -24.08
N ALA A 512 37.37 -6.02 -25.19
CA ALA A 512 38.33 -5.16 -25.87
C ALA A 512 38.71 -4.02 -24.91
N LEU A 513 39.90 -4.12 -24.32
CA LEU A 513 40.45 -3.11 -23.44
C LEU A 513 41.13 -2.03 -24.28
N SER A 514 40.69 -0.80 -24.10
CA SER A 514 41.54 0.36 -24.35
C SER A 514 42.48 0.47 -23.15
N ILE A 515 43.76 0.27 -23.39
CA ILE A 515 44.80 0.36 -22.36
C ILE A 515 45.43 1.75 -22.47
N ALA A 516 45.60 2.44 -21.35
CA ALA A 516 46.45 3.62 -21.34
C ALA A 516 47.90 3.19 -21.63
N GLU A 517 48.34 3.33 -22.88
CA GLU A 517 49.69 2.94 -23.27
C GLU A 517 50.71 4.02 -22.91
N GLN A 518 51.76 3.57 -22.23
CA GLN A 518 53.01 4.27 -21.89
C GLN A 518 52.94 5.25 -20.72
N HIS A 519 52.73 4.71 -19.51
CA HIS A 519 53.15 5.41 -18.29
C HIS A 519 54.51 4.86 -17.84
N PRO A 520 55.58 5.66 -17.75
CA PRO A 520 56.86 5.26 -17.14
C PRO A 520 56.77 5.04 -15.62
N ILE A 521 55.54 4.99 -15.10
CA ILE A 521 55.14 4.94 -13.71
C ILE A 521 54.51 3.56 -13.55
N GLY A 522 55.04 2.69 -12.68
CA GLY A 522 54.62 1.30 -12.47
C GLY A 522 53.12 1.15 -12.19
N MET A 523 52.31 1.26 -13.24
CA MET A 523 50.86 1.32 -13.24
C MET A 523 50.39 0.90 -14.63
N ALA A 524 49.41 0.00 -14.66
CA ALA A 524 48.70 -0.38 -15.86
C ALA A 524 47.20 -0.24 -15.59
N LEU A 525 46.51 0.59 -16.38
CA LEU A 525 45.06 0.78 -16.33
C LEU A 525 44.46 0.36 -17.67
N GLY A 526 43.37 -0.40 -17.61
CA GLY A 526 42.57 -0.80 -18.77
C GLY A 526 41.10 -0.55 -18.51
N TRP A 527 40.38 -0.16 -19.56
CA TRP A 527 38.93 0.02 -19.54
C TRP A 527 38.31 -0.52 -20.82
N THR A 528 37.02 -0.82 -20.78
CA THR A 528 36.33 -1.36 -21.97
C THR A 528 36.19 -0.28 -23.05
N ALA A 529 36.23 -0.67 -24.33
CA ALA A 529 36.27 0.25 -25.48
C ALA A 529 35.16 1.32 -25.54
N HIS A 530 34.04 1.09 -24.86
CA HIS A 530 32.90 2.02 -24.81
C HIS A 530 32.90 2.94 -23.57
N THR A 531 33.93 2.82 -22.71
CA THR A 531 34.08 3.65 -21.51
C THR A 531 34.82 4.94 -21.85
N VAL A 532 34.20 6.09 -21.58
CA VAL A 532 34.85 7.40 -21.74
C VAL A 532 35.64 7.76 -20.48
N VAL A 533 36.89 8.13 -20.69
CA VAL A 533 37.90 8.35 -19.63
C VAL A 533 38.41 9.78 -19.68
N GLY A 534 38.34 10.47 -18.55
CA GLY A 534 39.12 11.68 -18.32
C GLY A 534 40.49 11.33 -17.77
N HIS A 535 41.54 11.86 -18.39
CA HIS A 535 42.91 11.73 -17.91
C HIS A 535 43.59 13.11 -17.89
N ALA A 536 44.27 13.38 -16.78
CA ALA A 536 45.12 14.54 -16.58
C ALA A 536 46.44 14.13 -15.95
N LYS A 537 47.50 14.84 -16.34
CA LYS A 537 48.84 14.72 -15.78
C LYS A 537 49.37 16.12 -15.50
N GLY A 538 49.82 16.35 -14.28
CA GLY A 538 50.28 17.67 -13.84
C GLY A 538 51.38 17.62 -12.79
N GLN A 539 51.37 18.56 -11.85
CA GLN A 539 52.42 18.74 -10.85
C GLN A 539 52.36 17.74 -9.70
N TRP A 540 51.17 17.32 -9.27
CA TRP A 540 50.99 16.37 -8.19
C TRP A 540 51.19 14.93 -8.69
N GLY A 541 50.67 14.61 -9.88
CA GLY A 541 50.76 13.27 -10.44
C GLY A 541 49.83 13.06 -11.63
N GLU A 542 49.16 11.91 -11.65
CA GLU A 542 48.19 11.53 -12.67
C GLU A 542 46.80 11.31 -12.06
N CYS A 543 45.74 11.73 -12.76
CA CYS A 543 44.36 11.59 -12.32
C CYS A 543 43.50 11.01 -13.46
N PHE A 544 42.78 9.93 -13.15
CA PHE A 544 41.85 9.25 -14.02
C PHE A 544 40.45 9.37 -13.44
N ILE A 545 39.48 9.75 -14.26
CA ILE A 545 38.09 9.93 -13.86
C ILE A 545 37.16 9.31 -14.89
N TRP A 546 36.10 8.65 -14.41
CA TRP A 546 35.00 8.20 -15.24
C TRP A 546 33.66 8.61 -14.66
N GLY A 547 32.63 8.50 -15.49
CA GLY A 547 31.23 8.66 -15.11
C GLY A 547 30.64 9.85 -15.84
N ARG A 548 29.75 10.56 -15.17
CA ARG A 548 29.20 11.84 -15.62
C ARG A 548 29.47 12.94 -14.59
N PRO A 549 30.74 13.18 -14.22
CA PRO A 549 31.08 14.27 -13.33
C PRO A 549 30.85 15.60 -14.02
N HIS A 550 30.47 16.60 -13.24
CA HIS A 550 30.51 17.99 -13.62
C HIS A 550 31.10 18.81 -12.47
N LEU A 551 31.64 19.97 -12.81
CA LEU A 551 32.17 20.90 -11.82
C LEU A 551 31.01 21.59 -11.12
N ARG A 552 31.15 21.84 -9.81
CA ARG A 552 30.15 22.59 -9.02
C ARG A 552 29.74 23.93 -9.63
N SER A 553 30.62 24.56 -10.41
CA SER A 553 30.38 25.85 -11.08
C SER A 553 29.67 25.74 -12.44
N ARG A 554 29.28 24.54 -12.89
CA ARG A 554 28.64 24.32 -14.21
C ARG A 554 27.38 23.48 -14.07
N SER A 555 26.42 23.74 -14.94
CA SER A 555 25.23 22.90 -15.10
C SER A 555 25.61 21.52 -15.67
N PRO A 556 24.91 20.44 -15.28
CA PRO A 556 25.14 19.11 -15.82
C PRO A 556 24.68 19.02 -17.28
N GLU A 557 25.34 18.15 -18.04
CA GLU A 557 24.98 17.77 -19.40
C GLU A 557 24.42 16.34 -19.40
N ALA A 558 23.52 16.00 -20.34
CA ALA A 558 22.95 14.65 -20.42
C ALA A 558 23.98 13.59 -20.78
N VAL A 559 24.99 14.01 -21.55
CA VAL A 559 26.11 13.20 -22.03
C VAL A 559 27.38 13.97 -21.67
N CYS A 560 28.28 13.33 -20.94
CA CYS A 560 29.55 13.97 -20.57
C CYS A 560 30.56 13.76 -21.71
N SER A 561 31.12 14.85 -22.25
CA SER A 561 32.13 14.74 -23.30
C SER A 561 33.50 14.35 -22.73
N ALA A 562 34.36 13.74 -23.54
CA ALA A 562 35.75 13.47 -23.15
C ALA A 562 36.51 14.74 -22.73
N ARG A 563 36.12 15.90 -23.28
CA ARG A 563 36.68 17.21 -22.91
C ARG A 563 36.31 17.60 -21.48
N ASP A 564 35.07 17.38 -21.07
CA ASP A 564 34.59 17.72 -19.72
C ASP A 564 35.26 16.84 -18.67
N LEU A 565 35.35 15.53 -18.94
CA LEU A 565 36.07 14.59 -18.10
C LEU A 565 37.55 14.98 -17.95
N ARG A 566 38.23 15.33 -19.04
CA ARG A 566 39.62 15.83 -19.00
C ARG A 566 39.73 17.14 -18.21
N GLN A 567 38.76 18.05 -18.33
CA GLN A 567 38.75 19.29 -17.56
C GLN A 567 38.57 19.03 -16.06
N ALA A 568 37.66 18.13 -15.68
CA ALA A 568 37.47 17.70 -14.30
C ALA A 568 38.73 17.07 -13.72
N ALA A 569 39.37 16.15 -14.45
CA ALA A 569 40.64 15.54 -14.06
C ALA A 569 41.75 16.57 -13.82
N ASN A 570 41.89 17.57 -14.70
CA ASN A 570 42.90 18.64 -14.55
C ASN A 570 42.67 19.54 -13.33
N ILE A 571 41.40 19.76 -12.94
CA ILE A 571 41.08 20.56 -11.77
C ILE A 571 41.36 19.78 -10.49
N LEU A 572 40.97 18.50 -10.46
CA LEU A 572 41.28 17.61 -9.34
C LEU A 572 42.78 17.47 -9.13
N GLU A 573 43.53 17.18 -10.19
CA GLU A 573 44.98 16.98 -10.14
C GLU A 573 45.69 18.17 -9.47
N ARG A 574 45.31 19.40 -9.84
CA ARG A 574 45.89 20.62 -9.23
C ARG A 574 45.52 20.81 -7.77
N LYS A 575 44.33 20.37 -7.35
CA LYS A 575 43.84 20.55 -5.98
C LYS A 575 44.34 19.49 -5.02
N LEU A 576 44.60 18.27 -5.48
CA LEU A 576 45.02 17.14 -4.64
C LEU A 576 46.28 17.45 -3.83
N GLY A 577 47.25 18.18 -4.39
CA GLY A 577 48.49 18.52 -3.70
C GLY A 577 48.32 19.40 -2.46
N SER A 578 47.35 20.32 -2.44
CA SER A 578 47.12 21.24 -1.32
C SER A 578 45.93 20.84 -0.42
N GLU A 579 44.93 20.18 -0.99
CA GLU A 579 43.64 19.90 -0.32
C GLU A 579 43.45 18.41 0.03
N GLY A 580 44.29 17.50 -0.51
CA GLY A 580 44.16 16.05 -0.29
C GLY A 580 42.76 15.55 -0.67
N ALA A 581 42.15 14.73 0.21
CA ALA A 581 40.81 14.19 -0.01
C ALA A 581 39.73 15.28 -0.19
N ALA A 582 39.88 16.47 0.38
CA ALA A 582 38.88 17.54 0.22
C ALA A 582 38.75 18.04 -1.24
N ALA A 583 39.75 17.78 -2.09
CA ALA A 583 39.73 18.15 -3.49
C ALA A 583 38.53 17.54 -4.26
N PHE A 584 38.04 16.37 -3.84
CA PHE A 584 36.94 15.68 -4.49
C PHE A 584 35.57 16.39 -4.35
N ASP A 585 35.40 17.32 -3.39
CA ASP A 585 34.16 18.10 -3.26
C ASP A 585 33.95 19.12 -4.39
N VAL A 586 34.91 19.31 -5.29
CA VAL A 586 34.70 20.12 -6.51
C VAL A 586 33.78 19.41 -7.52
N LEU A 587 33.69 18.08 -7.44
CA LEU A 587 32.93 17.25 -8.35
C LEU A 587 31.50 17.01 -7.89
N ARG A 588 30.62 16.89 -8.88
CA ARG A 588 29.19 16.64 -8.78
C ARG A 588 28.80 15.62 -9.86
N GLY A 589 27.67 14.94 -9.74
CA GLY A 589 27.27 13.85 -10.63
C GLY A 589 27.88 12.49 -10.24
N SER A 590 27.72 11.48 -11.08
CA SER A 590 28.30 10.15 -10.85
C SER A 590 29.76 10.10 -11.27
N PHE A 591 30.62 9.53 -10.43
CA PHE A 591 32.02 9.33 -10.76
C PHE A 591 32.71 8.29 -9.91
N ALA A 592 33.79 7.72 -10.44
CA ALA A 592 34.91 7.34 -9.61
C ALA A 592 36.24 7.84 -10.18
N VAL A 593 37.18 8.02 -9.26
CA VAL A 593 38.48 8.62 -9.52
C VAL A 593 39.57 7.73 -8.97
N ILE A 594 40.64 7.59 -9.75
CA ILE A 594 41.93 7.05 -9.33
C ILE A 594 42.96 8.15 -9.57
N ALA A 595 43.66 8.56 -8.52
CA ALA A 595 44.72 9.55 -8.63
C ALA A 595 46.00 9.01 -7.98
N VAL A 596 47.14 9.14 -8.66
CA VAL A 596 48.43 8.59 -8.24
C VAL A 596 49.49 9.69 -8.28
N SER A 597 50.21 9.90 -7.17
CA SER A 597 51.30 10.86 -7.08
C SER A 597 52.51 10.45 -7.93
N HIS A 598 53.37 11.42 -8.31
CA HIS A 598 54.58 11.13 -9.09
C HIS A 598 55.55 10.14 -8.41
N ASP A 599 55.68 10.23 -7.09
CA ASP A 599 56.52 9.34 -6.28
C ASP A 599 55.87 7.96 -6.03
N ARG A 600 54.60 7.80 -6.42
CA ARG A 600 53.80 6.56 -6.30
C ARG A 600 53.56 6.13 -4.85
N GLN A 601 53.84 7.00 -3.89
CA GLN A 601 53.61 6.73 -2.47
C GLN A 601 52.21 7.12 -2.02
N HIS A 602 51.46 7.87 -2.84
CA HIS A 602 50.12 8.33 -2.52
C HIS A 602 49.15 8.00 -3.65
N ILE A 603 48.18 7.14 -3.35
CA ILE A 603 47.09 6.79 -4.25
C ILE A 603 45.78 7.21 -3.61
N PHE A 604 44.97 7.99 -4.32
CA PHE A 604 43.61 8.34 -3.89
C PHE A 604 42.59 7.63 -4.77
N LEU A 605 41.63 6.98 -4.12
CA LEU A 605 40.47 6.35 -4.74
C LEU A 605 39.22 7.03 -4.20
N ALA A 606 38.34 7.54 -5.06
CA ALA A 606 37.13 8.23 -4.61
C ALA A 606 35.92 7.90 -5.48
N VAL A 607 34.73 7.83 -4.87
CA VAL A 607 33.45 7.63 -5.56
C VAL A 607 32.46 8.72 -5.15
N ASP A 608 31.50 9.00 -6.01
CA ASP A 608 30.53 10.08 -5.79
C ASP A 608 29.72 9.97 -4.48
N PRO A 609 29.14 11.10 -4.02
CA PRO A 609 28.40 11.16 -2.75
C PRO A 609 27.29 10.14 -2.53
N MET A 610 26.59 9.75 -3.60
CA MET A 610 25.39 8.91 -3.52
C MET A 610 25.68 7.45 -3.84
N GLY A 611 26.90 7.11 -4.28
CA GLY A 611 27.26 5.74 -4.66
C GLY A 611 26.71 5.34 -6.02
N MET A 612 26.60 6.28 -6.97
CA MET A 612 26.24 5.93 -8.35
C MET A 612 27.40 5.24 -9.09
N GLY A 613 28.64 5.52 -8.72
CA GLY A 613 29.86 4.82 -9.13
C GLY A 613 30.39 3.89 -8.04
N HIS A 614 31.08 2.82 -8.45
CA HIS A 614 31.65 1.80 -7.56
C HIS A 614 33.12 1.56 -7.85
N LEU A 615 33.96 1.59 -6.81
CA LEU A 615 35.39 1.32 -6.96
C LEU A 615 35.82 0.37 -5.85
N ASN A 616 36.45 -0.72 -6.24
CA ASN A 616 36.99 -1.75 -5.38
C ASN A 616 38.51 -1.71 -5.43
N TYR A 617 39.16 -2.06 -4.32
CA TYR A 617 40.60 -2.12 -4.24
C TYR A 617 41.08 -3.25 -3.32
N ALA A 618 42.30 -3.72 -3.57
CA ALA A 618 43.03 -4.61 -2.68
C ALA A 618 44.48 -4.16 -2.61
N GLN A 619 45.07 -4.21 -1.42
CA GLN A 619 46.47 -3.88 -1.21
C GLN A 619 47.21 -5.11 -0.70
N VAL A 620 48.20 -5.58 -1.46
CA VAL A 620 49.02 -6.74 -1.11
C VAL A 620 50.48 -6.39 -1.30
N ARG A 621 51.21 -6.26 -0.18
CA ARG A 621 52.59 -5.77 -0.18
C ARG A 621 52.64 -4.41 -0.90
N ASP A 622 53.57 -4.25 -1.84
CA ASP A 622 53.73 -3.02 -2.65
C ASP A 622 52.78 -2.95 -3.87
N GLN A 623 51.77 -3.83 -3.97
CA GLN A 623 50.82 -3.85 -5.09
C GLN A 623 49.44 -3.36 -4.66
N VAL A 624 48.88 -2.45 -5.45
CA VAL A 624 47.52 -1.97 -5.32
C VAL A 624 46.74 -2.38 -6.56
N TRP A 625 45.72 -3.20 -6.33
CA TRP A 625 44.77 -3.66 -7.34
C TRP A 625 43.52 -2.79 -7.24
N VAL A 626 43.01 -2.32 -8.37
CA VAL A 626 41.79 -1.50 -8.43
C VAL A 626 40.90 -1.98 -9.56
N ALA A 627 39.60 -2.00 -9.33
CA ALA A 627 38.63 -2.30 -10.38
C ALA A 627 37.25 -1.76 -10.01
N THR A 628 36.38 -1.58 -11.01
CA THR A 628 34.97 -1.26 -10.73
C THR A 628 34.19 -2.41 -10.13
N ARG A 629 34.71 -3.63 -10.24
CA ARG A 629 34.08 -4.87 -9.74
C ARG A 629 35.02 -5.65 -8.84
N SER A 630 34.50 -6.25 -7.78
CA SER A 630 35.30 -7.07 -6.87
C SER A 630 35.77 -8.38 -7.51
N ASP A 631 34.95 -8.98 -8.38
CA ASP A 631 35.29 -10.23 -9.08
C ASP A 631 36.45 -10.07 -10.08
N SER A 632 36.65 -8.87 -10.63
CA SER A 632 37.82 -8.50 -11.45
C SER A 632 39.14 -8.51 -10.67
N ILE A 633 39.13 -8.21 -9.37
CA ILE A 633 40.32 -8.29 -8.53
C ILE A 633 40.49 -9.74 -8.06
N ALA A 634 39.41 -10.40 -7.65
CA ALA A 634 39.44 -11.78 -7.16
C ALA A 634 39.97 -12.78 -8.21
N SER A 635 39.71 -12.56 -9.51
CA SER A 635 40.17 -13.46 -10.58
C SER A 635 41.68 -13.56 -10.73
N VAL A 636 42.43 -12.59 -10.21
CA VAL A 636 43.91 -12.53 -10.31
C VAL A 636 44.60 -12.52 -8.97
N LEU A 637 43.87 -12.25 -7.88
CA LEU A 637 44.41 -12.17 -6.54
C LEU A 637 44.42 -13.57 -5.90
N PRO A 638 45.59 -14.25 -5.78
CA PRO A 638 45.64 -15.66 -5.36
C PRO A 638 45.17 -15.89 -3.92
N GLN A 639 45.07 -14.82 -3.14
CA GLN A 639 44.77 -14.84 -1.72
C GLN A 639 43.32 -14.41 -1.43
N ALA A 640 42.49 -14.17 -2.45
CA ALA A 640 41.11 -13.76 -2.25
C ALA A 640 40.31 -14.88 -1.57
N THR A 641 40.05 -14.73 -0.27
CA THR A 641 39.33 -15.72 0.54
C THR A 641 37.92 -15.25 0.83
N LEU A 642 36.96 -16.19 0.89
CA LEU A 642 35.58 -15.89 1.27
C LEU A 642 35.55 -15.17 2.62
N ASN A 643 34.77 -14.09 2.69
CA ASN A 643 34.49 -13.34 3.89
C ASN A 643 33.19 -13.85 4.55
N PRO A 644 33.25 -14.66 5.62
CA PRO A 644 32.05 -15.20 6.27
C PRO A 644 31.15 -14.10 6.83
N GLN A 645 31.76 -12.99 7.26
CA GLN A 645 31.02 -11.84 7.77
C GLN A 645 30.25 -11.14 6.66
N ALA A 646 30.85 -10.95 5.48
CA ALA A 646 30.14 -10.38 4.33
C ALA A 646 29.00 -11.28 3.85
N LEU A 647 29.16 -12.60 3.92
CA LEU A 647 28.08 -13.56 3.65
C LEU A 647 26.92 -13.39 4.62
N TYR A 648 27.20 -13.29 5.92
CA TYR A 648 26.18 -13.00 6.93
C TYR A 648 25.49 -11.66 6.65
N ASN A 649 26.26 -10.61 6.39
CA ASN A 649 25.77 -9.27 6.06
C ASN A 649 24.90 -9.29 4.80
N TYR A 650 25.24 -10.11 3.79
CA TYR A 650 24.43 -10.32 2.59
C TYR A 650 23.07 -10.91 2.94
N VAL A 651 22.98 -11.98 3.73
CA VAL A 651 21.68 -12.54 4.09
C VAL A 651 20.88 -11.57 4.96
N PHE A 652 21.57 -10.74 5.77
CA PHE A 652 20.94 -9.75 6.64
C PHE A 652 20.36 -8.55 5.88
N PHE A 653 21.11 -8.00 4.91
CA PHE A 653 20.75 -6.79 4.15
C PHE A 653 20.23 -7.07 2.73
N HIS A 654 20.33 -8.31 2.27
CA HIS A 654 20.10 -8.74 0.89
C HIS A 654 21.08 -8.13 -0.14
N ALA A 655 22.19 -7.55 0.32
CA ALA A 655 23.28 -7.00 -0.47
C ALA A 655 24.55 -6.93 0.40
N VAL A 656 25.73 -6.89 -0.23
CA VAL A 656 26.99 -6.61 0.46
C VAL A 656 27.29 -5.13 0.34
N GLY A 657 27.31 -4.42 1.46
CA GLY A 657 27.56 -2.97 1.49
C GLY A 657 29.03 -2.61 1.70
N ALA A 658 29.42 -1.43 1.25
CA ALA A 658 30.76 -0.90 1.48
C ALA A 658 31.03 -0.68 2.99
N PRO A 659 32.27 -0.92 3.49
CA PRO A 659 33.50 -1.17 2.73
C PRO A 659 33.77 -2.65 2.43
N HIS A 660 32.85 -3.55 2.75
CA HIS A 660 33.08 -4.98 2.64
C HIS A 660 32.86 -5.49 1.22
N THR A 661 33.49 -6.61 0.92
CA THR A 661 33.11 -7.45 -0.22
C THR A 661 33.04 -8.92 0.21
N MET A 662 32.55 -9.78 -0.69
CA MET A 662 32.58 -11.24 -0.49
C MET A 662 33.99 -11.82 -0.29
N HIS A 663 35.05 -11.04 -0.56
CA HIS A 663 36.43 -11.44 -0.33
C HIS A 663 37.07 -10.58 0.77
N ARG A 664 37.79 -11.19 1.72
CA ARG A 664 38.32 -10.46 2.90
C ARG A 664 39.36 -9.41 2.52
N GLU A 665 40.12 -9.67 1.48
CA GLU A 665 41.27 -8.88 1.03
C GLU A 665 40.88 -7.76 0.07
N ILE A 666 39.61 -7.72 -0.35
CA ILE A 666 39.08 -6.76 -1.32
C ILE A 666 38.06 -5.86 -0.61
N HIS A 667 38.25 -4.56 -0.74
CA HIS A 667 37.44 -3.53 -0.09
C HIS A 667 36.76 -2.65 -1.15
N GLN A 668 35.54 -2.22 -0.85
CA GLN A 668 34.82 -1.23 -1.66
C GLN A 668 34.98 0.17 -1.07
N VAL A 669 35.23 1.17 -1.91
CA VAL A 669 35.25 2.58 -1.49
C VAL A 669 33.84 3.01 -1.08
N PRO A 670 33.59 3.46 0.16
CA PRO A 670 32.26 3.90 0.58
C PRO A 670 31.78 5.17 -0.15
N ALA A 671 30.47 5.29 -0.36
CA ALA A 671 29.86 6.43 -1.05
C ALA A 671 30.21 7.79 -0.41
N GLY A 672 30.72 8.74 -1.20
CA GLY A 672 31.14 10.07 -0.74
C GLY A 672 32.41 10.09 0.11
N CYS A 673 33.19 9.01 0.06
CA CYS A 673 34.49 8.90 0.69
C CYS A 673 35.61 8.79 -0.34
N ALA A 674 36.81 9.16 0.10
CA ALA A 674 38.06 8.90 -0.59
C ALA A 674 38.92 7.99 0.30
N VAL A 675 39.55 6.99 -0.30
CA VAL A 675 40.56 6.15 0.34
C VAL A 675 41.92 6.66 -0.09
N HIS A 676 42.76 7.01 0.88
CA HIS A 676 44.16 7.36 0.67
C HIS A 676 45.03 6.17 1.03
N LEU A 677 45.70 5.60 0.03
CA LEU A 677 46.66 4.52 0.21
C LEU A 677 48.06 5.13 0.24
N HIS A 678 48.80 4.87 1.31
CA HIS A 678 50.20 5.31 1.47
C HIS A 678 50.99 4.31 2.33
N GLY A 679 52.14 3.83 1.81
CA GLY A 679 52.81 2.67 2.41
C GLY A 679 51.82 1.52 2.59
N ASP A 680 51.80 0.87 3.76
CA ASP A 680 50.84 -0.19 4.12
C ASP A 680 49.51 0.34 4.72
N LYS A 681 49.25 1.64 4.66
CA LYS A 681 48.07 2.26 5.29
C LYS A 681 47.01 2.59 4.25
N ALA A 682 45.77 2.23 4.58
CA ALA A 682 44.57 2.68 3.87
C ALA A 682 43.72 3.55 4.81
N GLU A 683 43.62 4.85 4.49
CA GLU A 683 42.87 5.81 5.29
C GLU A 683 41.63 6.28 4.54
N THR A 684 40.45 5.94 5.07
CA THR A 684 39.17 6.35 4.49
C THR A 684 38.73 7.69 5.08
N THR A 685 38.64 8.71 4.25
CA THR A 685 38.18 10.05 4.61
C THR A 685 36.90 10.40 3.88
N ARG A 686 35.87 10.84 4.62
CA ARG A 686 34.66 11.41 4.02
C ARG A 686 34.98 12.81 3.49
N TYR A 687 35.12 12.95 2.17
CA TYR A 687 35.39 14.26 1.57
C TYR A 687 34.13 15.10 1.40
N TRP A 688 32.96 14.44 1.28
CA TRP A 688 31.70 15.14 1.07
C TRP A 688 31.19 15.76 2.37
N ASN A 689 31.46 17.06 2.55
CA ASN A 689 31.07 17.84 3.71
C ASN A 689 29.62 18.35 3.59
N PHE A 690 28.67 17.41 3.64
CA PHE A 690 27.24 17.69 3.53
C PHE A 690 26.65 18.17 4.86
N LYS A 691 25.68 19.08 4.80
CA LYS A 691 24.97 19.61 5.99
C LYS A 691 23.46 19.65 5.75
N PHE A 692 22.69 19.26 6.76
CA PHE A 692 21.26 19.52 6.79
C PHE A 692 21.01 20.89 7.46
N SER A 693 20.34 21.79 6.76
CA SER A 693 19.75 22.99 7.37
C SER A 693 18.31 22.66 7.70
N GLU A 694 17.97 22.72 8.98
CA GLU A 694 16.63 22.40 9.50
C GLU A 694 15.79 23.66 9.76
N ASP A 695 16.20 24.79 9.18
CA ASP A 695 15.59 26.10 9.40
C ASP A 695 14.23 26.21 8.70
N ALA A 696 13.34 27.00 9.31
CA ALA A 696 12.05 27.30 8.70
C ALA A 696 12.22 28.26 7.52
N HIS A 697 11.61 27.90 6.39
CA HIS A 697 11.62 28.69 5.17
C HIS A 697 10.20 28.86 4.65
N ASP A 698 9.97 29.89 3.84
CA ASP A 698 8.68 30.09 3.20
C ASP A 698 8.37 28.98 2.19
N PHE A 699 7.17 28.41 2.28
CA PHE A 699 6.77 27.28 1.45
C PHE A 699 6.61 27.66 -0.02
N ALA A 700 6.10 28.86 -0.31
CA ALA A 700 5.85 29.29 -1.68
C ALA A 700 7.16 29.51 -2.43
N ALA A 701 8.12 30.20 -1.80
CA ALA A 701 9.47 30.36 -2.34
C ALA A 701 10.17 29.00 -2.59
N LEU A 702 10.07 28.06 -1.64
CA LEU A 702 10.61 26.71 -1.82
C LEU A 702 9.94 25.96 -2.97
N LYS A 703 8.61 26.07 -3.14
CA LYS A 703 7.88 25.43 -4.26
C LYS A 703 8.37 25.95 -5.61
N GLU A 704 8.53 27.27 -5.75
CA GLU A 704 9.01 27.89 -6.99
C GLU A 704 10.44 27.46 -7.31
N GLU A 705 11.34 27.53 -6.33
CA GLU A 705 12.72 27.06 -6.45
C GLU A 705 12.78 25.58 -6.86
N PHE A 706 11.97 24.73 -6.23
CA PHE A 706 11.93 23.30 -6.50
C PHE A 706 11.50 22.99 -7.94
N ILE A 707 10.42 23.63 -8.42
CA ILE A 707 9.92 23.45 -9.79
C ILE A 707 10.98 23.92 -10.81
N SER A 708 11.58 25.09 -10.58
CA SER A 708 12.65 25.63 -11.44
C SER A 708 13.85 24.69 -11.48
N THR A 709 14.25 24.15 -10.33
CA THR A 709 15.35 23.19 -10.23
C THR A 709 15.03 21.89 -10.96
N LEU A 710 13.83 21.34 -10.80
CA LEU A 710 13.40 20.15 -11.55
C LEU A 710 13.48 20.38 -13.06
N GLN A 711 13.02 21.53 -13.55
CA GLN A 711 13.12 21.87 -14.98
C GLN A 711 14.58 21.95 -15.44
N ALA A 712 15.43 22.66 -14.70
CA ALA A 712 16.84 22.82 -15.02
C ALA A 712 17.64 21.51 -14.98
N VAL A 713 17.20 20.53 -14.19
CA VAL A 713 17.76 19.17 -14.13
C VAL A 713 17.33 18.32 -15.32
N HIS A 714 16.09 18.50 -15.82
CA HIS A 714 15.59 17.72 -16.96
C HIS A 714 16.00 18.29 -18.31
N GLN A 715 16.37 19.58 -18.36
CA GLN A 715 16.76 20.29 -19.59
C GLN A 715 17.82 19.57 -20.45
N PRO A 716 18.91 19.02 -19.89
CA PRO A 716 19.91 18.35 -20.70
C PRO A 716 19.35 17.09 -21.38
N TYR A 717 18.50 16.33 -20.69
CA TYR A 717 17.91 15.10 -21.22
C TYR A 717 16.87 15.38 -22.31
N ALA A 718 16.15 16.50 -22.21
CA ALA A 718 15.19 16.94 -23.23
C ALA A 718 15.84 17.25 -24.60
N GLN A 719 17.15 17.54 -24.61
CA GLN A 719 17.91 17.81 -25.83
C GLN A 719 18.53 16.55 -26.44
N ALA A 720 18.54 15.43 -25.72
CA ALA A 720 19.10 14.18 -26.17
C ALA A 720 18.06 13.29 -26.85
N GLN A 721 18.49 12.52 -27.85
CA GLN A 721 17.65 11.59 -28.59
C GLN A 721 17.64 10.20 -27.93
N HIS A 722 16.63 9.38 -28.22
CA HIS A 722 16.55 7.98 -27.76
C HIS A 722 16.55 7.82 -26.23
N ILE A 723 15.86 8.71 -25.52
CA ILE A 723 15.69 8.66 -24.06
C ILE A 723 14.27 8.24 -23.70
N GLY A 724 14.15 7.22 -22.87
CA GLY A 724 12.90 6.80 -22.24
C GLY A 724 12.89 7.09 -20.74
N THR A 725 11.76 6.78 -20.10
CA THR A 725 11.58 6.95 -18.65
C THR A 725 11.00 5.69 -18.03
N PHE A 726 11.45 5.32 -16.83
CA PHE A 726 10.70 4.39 -16.00
C PHE A 726 9.42 5.07 -15.51
N LEU A 727 8.28 4.36 -15.52
CA LEU A 727 7.02 4.85 -14.97
C LEU A 727 6.35 3.76 -14.13
N SER A 728 6.30 3.92 -12.81
CA SER A 728 5.56 3.01 -11.90
C SER A 728 4.18 3.55 -11.52
N GLY A 729 3.87 4.79 -11.91
CA GLY A 729 2.71 5.53 -11.41
C GLY A 729 2.89 6.07 -9.98
N GLY A 730 4.03 5.83 -9.34
CA GLY A 730 4.46 6.50 -8.11
C GLY A 730 4.92 7.93 -8.38
N THR A 731 4.92 8.76 -7.33
CA THR A 731 5.19 10.21 -7.43
C THR A 731 6.52 10.54 -8.11
N ASP A 732 7.56 9.74 -7.90
CA ASP A 732 8.90 10.04 -8.39
C ASP A 732 9.01 9.82 -9.89
N SER A 733 8.72 8.60 -10.33
CA SER A 733 8.75 8.23 -11.75
C SER A 733 7.77 9.08 -12.58
N SER A 734 6.60 9.43 -12.04
CA SER A 734 5.66 10.34 -12.69
C SER A 734 6.20 11.77 -12.76
N THR A 735 6.96 12.23 -11.76
CA THR A 735 7.62 13.54 -11.80
C THR A 735 8.68 13.57 -12.88
N VAL A 736 9.53 12.54 -12.96
CA VAL A 736 10.59 12.43 -13.97
C VAL A 736 9.99 12.37 -15.38
N CYS A 737 9.01 11.49 -15.60
CA CYS A 737 8.32 11.37 -16.89
C CYS A 737 7.62 12.67 -17.31
N GLY A 738 6.87 13.29 -16.40
CA GLY A 738 6.17 14.54 -16.68
C GLY A 738 7.13 15.70 -16.94
N MET A 739 8.22 15.81 -16.17
CA MET A 739 9.18 16.92 -16.30
C MET A 739 9.99 16.81 -17.58
N LEU A 740 10.36 15.59 -18.00
CA LEU A 740 10.98 15.38 -19.32
C LEU A 740 10.05 15.88 -20.43
N GLY A 741 8.78 15.46 -20.44
CA GLY A 741 7.84 15.89 -21.46
C GLY A 741 7.53 17.39 -21.44
N ARG A 742 7.43 17.98 -20.25
CA ARG A 742 7.21 19.43 -20.08
C ARG A 742 8.37 20.26 -20.62
N VAL A 743 9.61 19.84 -20.39
CA VAL A 743 10.80 20.57 -20.81
C VAL A 743 11.13 20.35 -22.28
N ALA A 744 10.88 19.13 -22.80
CA ALA A 744 11.03 18.82 -24.23
C ALA A 744 9.95 19.48 -25.10
N GLY A 745 8.77 19.77 -24.52
CA GLY A 745 7.60 20.24 -25.28
C GLY A 745 6.93 19.14 -26.11
N THR A 746 7.39 17.90 -25.99
CA THR A 746 6.84 16.69 -26.62
C THR A 746 6.62 15.62 -25.56
N PRO A 747 5.65 14.70 -25.75
CA PRO A 747 5.43 13.64 -24.79
C PRO A 747 6.64 12.71 -24.63
N ALA A 748 6.94 12.32 -23.40
CA ALA A 748 8.00 11.35 -23.11
C ALA A 748 7.56 9.92 -23.48
N THR A 749 8.51 9.09 -23.92
CA THR A 749 8.31 7.64 -23.96
C THR A 749 8.54 7.05 -22.57
N SER A 750 7.64 6.18 -22.13
CA SER A 750 7.64 5.64 -20.77
C SER A 750 7.39 4.13 -20.74
N TYR A 751 8.03 3.45 -19.79
CA TYR A 751 8.02 2.00 -19.65
C TYR A 751 7.56 1.57 -18.27
N SER A 752 6.67 0.58 -18.21
CA SER A 752 6.14 0.00 -16.98
C SER A 752 6.16 -1.51 -16.99
N ILE A 753 6.29 -2.08 -15.80
CA ILE A 753 6.13 -3.51 -15.56
C ILE A 753 4.86 -3.77 -14.76
N GLY A 754 4.08 -4.74 -15.23
CA GLY A 754 2.94 -5.31 -14.52
C GLY A 754 3.19 -6.77 -14.16
N PHE A 755 2.39 -7.29 -13.25
CA PHE A 755 2.39 -8.71 -12.87
C PHE A 755 0.96 -9.25 -12.95
N ALA A 756 0.80 -10.46 -13.48
CA ALA A 756 -0.48 -11.17 -13.47
C ALA A 756 -0.74 -11.84 -12.10
N ALA A 757 -0.55 -11.09 -11.00
CA ALA A 757 -0.73 -11.56 -9.63
C ALA A 757 -1.56 -10.54 -8.82
N GLU A 758 -2.57 -11.04 -8.10
CA GLU A 758 -3.48 -10.19 -7.31
C GLU A 758 -2.71 -9.43 -6.22
N GLY A 759 -2.92 -8.10 -6.15
CA GLY A 759 -2.26 -7.23 -5.17
C GLY A 759 -0.88 -6.71 -5.55
N TYR A 760 -0.32 -7.11 -6.70
CA TYR A 760 0.99 -6.68 -7.19
C TYR A 760 0.95 -5.77 -8.43
N ASP A 761 -0.20 -5.61 -9.09
CA ASP A 761 -0.32 -4.82 -10.33
C ASP A 761 -0.53 -3.31 -10.07
N GLU A 762 0.50 -2.50 -10.35
CA GLU A 762 0.45 -1.03 -10.24
C GLU A 762 0.12 -0.32 -11.58
N ILE A 763 -0.11 -1.06 -12.66
CA ILE A 763 -0.24 -0.52 -14.03
C ILE A 763 -1.36 0.52 -14.15
N GLY A 764 -2.45 0.39 -13.37
CA GLY A 764 -3.53 1.38 -13.37
C GLY A 764 -3.06 2.81 -13.04
N PHE A 765 -2.10 2.97 -12.13
CA PHE A 765 -1.54 4.27 -11.77
C PHE A 765 -0.55 4.78 -12.80
N ALA A 766 0.29 3.90 -13.34
CA ALA A 766 1.22 4.26 -14.42
C ALA A 766 0.45 4.73 -15.66
N ALA A 767 -0.61 4.02 -16.04
CA ALA A 767 -1.50 4.40 -17.14
C ALA A 767 -2.21 5.74 -16.90
N ALA A 768 -2.61 6.03 -15.66
CA ALA A 768 -3.20 7.33 -15.31
C ALA A 768 -2.18 8.48 -15.46
N ALA A 769 -0.94 8.28 -15.00
CA ALA A 769 0.13 9.25 -15.15
C ALA A 769 0.52 9.45 -16.62
N ALA A 770 0.65 8.37 -17.39
CA ALA A 770 0.94 8.45 -18.81
C ALA A 770 -0.15 9.22 -19.56
N LYS A 771 -1.43 8.92 -19.28
CA LYS A 771 -2.57 9.65 -19.86
C LYS A 771 -2.53 11.13 -19.49
N HIS A 772 -2.22 11.47 -18.23
CA HIS A 772 -2.15 12.85 -17.76
C HIS A 772 -1.07 13.67 -18.48
N PHE A 773 0.09 13.06 -18.77
CA PHE A 773 1.19 13.72 -19.48
C PHE A 773 1.19 13.51 -21.00
N GLY A 774 0.23 12.74 -21.53
CA GLY A 774 0.21 12.34 -22.94
C GLY A 774 1.37 11.42 -23.35
N ALA A 775 2.07 10.81 -22.39
CA ALA A 775 3.28 10.01 -22.62
C ALA A 775 3.00 8.78 -23.50
N GLU A 776 3.95 8.44 -24.37
CA GLU A 776 3.92 7.19 -25.13
C GLU A 776 4.23 6.02 -24.19
N HIS A 777 3.19 5.30 -23.78
CA HIS A 777 3.29 4.34 -22.69
C HIS A 777 3.40 2.90 -23.16
N ARG A 778 4.44 2.20 -22.72
CA ARG A 778 4.71 0.81 -23.05
C ARG A 778 4.70 -0.01 -21.77
N ILE A 779 3.91 -1.08 -21.79
CA ILE A 779 3.69 -1.95 -20.63
C ILE A 779 4.13 -3.35 -20.99
N TYR A 780 4.93 -3.97 -20.13
CA TYR A 780 5.29 -5.37 -20.22
C TYR A 780 4.85 -6.11 -18.95
N TYR A 781 4.24 -7.29 -19.10
CA TYR A 781 3.81 -8.10 -17.97
C TYR A 781 4.80 -9.23 -17.75
N VAL A 782 5.52 -9.19 -16.62
CA VAL A 782 6.50 -10.23 -16.27
C VAL A 782 5.76 -11.47 -15.77
N THR A 783 6.19 -12.62 -16.28
CA THR A 783 5.64 -13.96 -15.99
C THR A 783 6.61 -14.79 -15.13
N PRO A 784 6.15 -15.89 -14.51
CA PRO A 784 7.05 -16.84 -13.85
C PRO A 784 8.12 -17.40 -14.78
N ASP A 785 7.79 -17.68 -16.05
CA ASP A 785 8.75 -18.17 -17.05
C ASP A 785 9.84 -17.14 -17.35
N ASP A 786 9.47 -15.85 -17.39
CA ASP A 786 10.44 -14.78 -17.51
C ASP A 786 11.45 -14.79 -16.35
N VAL A 787 11.02 -15.13 -15.14
CA VAL A 787 11.94 -15.31 -13.99
C VAL A 787 12.85 -16.51 -14.23
N VAL A 788 12.31 -17.67 -14.58
CA VAL A 788 13.10 -18.89 -14.86
C VAL A 788 14.18 -18.61 -15.89
N ASN A 789 13.83 -17.90 -16.97
CA ASN A 789 14.73 -17.60 -18.08
C ASN A 789 15.78 -16.52 -17.77
N THR A 790 15.56 -15.69 -16.74
CA THR A 790 16.45 -14.55 -16.44
C THR A 790 17.22 -14.68 -15.14
N ILE A 791 16.90 -15.65 -14.31
CA ILE A 791 17.49 -15.78 -12.98
C ILE A 791 19.02 -15.90 -13.02
N ASP A 792 19.53 -16.68 -13.96
CA ASP A 792 20.97 -16.85 -14.16
C ASP A 792 21.61 -15.56 -14.69
N THR A 793 20.89 -14.81 -15.53
CA THR A 793 21.36 -13.49 -16.00
C THR A 793 21.48 -12.52 -14.84
N VAL A 794 20.45 -12.46 -13.97
CA VAL A 794 20.45 -11.60 -12.78
C VAL A 794 21.59 -11.98 -11.83
N ALA A 795 21.71 -13.26 -11.48
CA ALA A 795 22.77 -13.75 -10.59
C ALA A 795 24.18 -13.49 -11.17
N ARG A 796 24.36 -13.61 -12.49
CA ARG A 796 25.66 -13.42 -13.14
C ARG A 796 26.08 -11.96 -13.33
N THR A 797 25.11 -11.06 -13.36
CA THR A 797 25.35 -9.64 -13.64
C THR A 797 26.19 -8.99 -12.53
N TYR A 798 25.83 -9.22 -11.28
CA TYR A 798 26.52 -8.66 -10.12
C TYR A 798 27.86 -9.36 -9.86
N ASP A 799 28.81 -8.64 -9.28
CA ASP A 799 30.13 -9.16 -8.84
C ASP A 799 30.07 -9.83 -7.46
N GLN A 800 28.96 -9.62 -6.75
CA GLN A 800 28.65 -10.12 -5.43
C GLN A 800 27.21 -10.65 -5.43
N PRO A 801 26.80 -11.54 -4.49
CA PRO A 801 25.43 -11.99 -4.42
C PRO A 801 24.51 -10.80 -4.15
N PHE A 802 23.36 -10.77 -4.84
CA PHE A 802 22.44 -9.64 -4.81
C PHE A 802 20.98 -10.10 -4.68
N GLY A 803 20.36 -9.78 -3.55
CA GLY A 803 19.08 -10.36 -3.12
C GLY A 803 17.86 -9.49 -3.36
N ASN A 804 18.00 -8.31 -4.00
CA ASN A 804 16.85 -7.45 -4.29
C ASN A 804 16.05 -8.00 -5.49
N ALA A 805 14.97 -8.72 -5.20
CA ALA A 805 14.13 -9.37 -6.22
C ALA A 805 13.50 -8.42 -7.24
N SER A 806 13.45 -7.11 -6.95
CA SER A 806 13.00 -6.10 -7.92
C SER A 806 14.00 -5.86 -9.06
N ALA A 807 15.16 -6.52 -9.04
CA ALA A 807 16.08 -6.57 -10.18
C ALA A 807 15.44 -7.16 -11.45
N VAL A 808 14.65 -8.23 -11.31
CA VAL A 808 13.98 -8.90 -12.45
C VAL A 808 13.07 -7.94 -13.25
N PRO A 809 12.10 -7.23 -12.63
CA PRO A 809 11.27 -6.30 -13.38
C PRO A 809 12.07 -5.13 -13.96
N VAL A 810 13.12 -4.64 -13.29
CA VAL A 810 13.98 -3.60 -13.87
C VAL A 810 14.66 -4.09 -15.15
N TYR A 811 15.20 -5.31 -15.15
CA TYR A 811 15.82 -5.91 -16.34
C TYR A 811 14.84 -5.99 -17.52
N TRP A 812 13.64 -6.54 -17.31
CA TRP A 812 12.64 -6.64 -18.38
C TRP A 812 12.16 -5.29 -18.90
N CYS A 813 12.08 -4.29 -18.02
CA CYS A 813 11.73 -2.93 -18.40
C CYS A 813 12.81 -2.30 -19.28
N ALA A 814 14.08 -2.43 -18.85
CA ALA A 814 15.24 -1.92 -19.57
C ALA A 814 15.42 -2.65 -20.92
N LYS A 815 15.27 -3.98 -20.94
CA LYS A 815 15.34 -4.80 -22.15
C LYS A 815 14.29 -4.36 -23.17
N ARG A 816 13.06 -4.11 -22.72
CA ARG A 816 11.99 -3.62 -23.60
C ARG A 816 12.30 -2.24 -24.17
N ALA A 817 12.92 -1.37 -23.38
CA ALA A 817 13.37 -0.07 -23.87
C ALA A 817 14.49 -0.18 -24.91
N ALA A 818 15.44 -1.09 -24.71
CA ALA A 818 16.51 -1.37 -25.65
C ALA A 818 15.96 -1.88 -27.00
N GLU A 819 14.99 -2.81 -26.96
CA GLU A 819 14.32 -3.35 -28.16
C GLU A 819 13.60 -2.28 -28.99
N ASP A 820 13.11 -1.22 -28.33
CA ASP A 820 12.48 -0.08 -29.01
C ASP A 820 13.50 0.99 -29.47
N GLY A 821 14.81 0.72 -29.32
CA GLY A 821 15.87 1.62 -29.78
C GLY A 821 16.15 2.79 -28.85
N MET A 822 15.81 2.69 -27.56
CA MET A 822 16.31 3.64 -26.55
C MET A 822 17.80 3.39 -26.29
N HIS A 823 18.49 4.40 -25.74
CA HIS A 823 19.88 4.34 -25.28
C HIS A 823 20.02 4.65 -23.79
N MET A 824 19.03 5.32 -23.22
CA MET A 824 19.01 5.69 -21.81
C MET A 824 17.60 5.68 -21.24
N LEU A 825 17.48 5.24 -19.99
CA LEU A 825 16.27 5.42 -19.18
C LEU A 825 16.51 6.42 -18.06
N LEU A 826 15.56 7.33 -17.82
CA LEU A 826 15.55 8.15 -16.62
C LEU A 826 14.76 7.45 -15.51
N ALA A 827 15.39 7.31 -14.35
CA ALA A 827 14.82 6.64 -13.18
C ALA A 827 14.43 7.65 -12.09
N GLY A 828 13.45 7.25 -11.26
CA GLY A 828 12.89 8.06 -10.18
C GLY A 828 13.55 7.83 -8.81
N ASP A 829 14.60 7.03 -8.74
CA ASP A 829 15.29 6.71 -7.48
C ASP A 829 15.84 7.98 -6.81
N GLY A 830 15.81 8.00 -5.47
CA GLY A 830 16.16 9.17 -4.66
C GLY A 830 14.96 10.00 -4.19
N GLY A 831 13.80 9.94 -4.85
CA GLY A 831 12.65 10.74 -4.42
C GLY A 831 12.13 10.38 -3.02
N ASP A 832 12.17 9.09 -2.67
CA ASP A 832 11.80 8.57 -1.34
C ASP A 832 12.81 9.02 -0.26
N GLU A 833 14.08 8.83 -0.56
CA GLU A 833 15.23 9.03 0.32
C GLU A 833 15.53 10.51 0.54
N LEU A 834 15.24 11.37 -0.44
CA LEU A 834 15.42 12.82 -0.30
C LEU A 834 14.22 13.48 0.38
N PHE A 835 13.00 13.01 0.16
CA PHE A 835 11.78 13.73 0.61
C PHE A 835 10.97 12.99 1.67
N GLY A 836 11.44 11.89 2.24
CA GLY A 836 10.77 11.22 3.36
C GLY A 836 9.58 10.37 2.92
N GLY A 837 9.80 9.46 1.97
CA GLY A 837 8.76 8.73 1.28
C GLY A 837 8.48 7.29 1.66
N ASN A 838 9.39 6.66 2.39
CA ASN A 838 9.21 5.30 2.86
C ASN A 838 8.26 5.28 4.08
N SER A 839 7.28 4.37 4.09
CA SER A 839 6.32 4.23 5.18
C SER A 839 6.98 3.96 6.54
N ARG A 840 8.19 3.40 6.55
CA ARG A 840 8.99 3.21 7.76
C ARG A 840 9.23 4.52 8.50
N TYR A 841 9.37 5.65 7.82
CA TYR A 841 9.59 6.95 8.48
C TYR A 841 8.39 7.39 9.31
N ALA A 842 7.18 7.24 8.78
CA ALA A 842 5.95 7.52 9.53
C ALA A 842 5.85 6.59 10.75
N THR A 843 6.13 5.30 10.58
CA THR A 843 6.17 4.32 11.67
C THR A 843 7.18 4.71 12.76
N GLN A 844 8.39 5.14 12.39
CA GLN A 844 9.40 5.57 13.36
C GLN A 844 9.04 6.90 14.06
N TRP A 845 8.40 7.84 13.34
CA TRP A 845 7.86 9.05 13.96
C TRP A 845 6.79 8.72 15.01
N LEU A 846 6.00 7.68 14.81
CA LEU A 846 5.02 7.22 15.80
C LEU A 846 5.70 6.59 17.01
N PHE A 847 6.77 5.82 16.81
CA PHE A 847 7.53 5.20 17.90
C PHE A 847 8.37 6.21 18.70
N SER A 848 8.82 7.31 18.09
CA SER A 848 9.64 8.32 18.79
C SER A 848 8.91 9.00 19.95
N HIS A 849 7.58 9.02 19.95
CA HIS A 849 6.78 9.53 21.08
C HIS A 849 7.03 8.73 22.37
N PHE A 850 7.33 7.44 22.24
CA PHE A 850 7.68 6.59 23.38
C PHE A 850 9.07 6.91 23.94
N GLU A 851 10.01 7.34 23.09
CA GLU A 851 11.35 7.76 23.52
C GLU A 851 11.30 9.06 24.34
N ASN A 852 10.32 9.92 24.06
CA ASN A 852 10.09 11.15 24.81
C ASN A 852 9.50 10.93 26.22
N LEU A 853 9.12 9.69 26.58
CA LEU A 853 8.64 9.37 27.91
C LEU A 853 9.81 9.34 28.92
N PRO A 854 9.62 9.88 30.14
CA PRO A 854 10.60 9.75 31.23
C PRO A 854 11.02 8.29 31.45
N ALA A 855 12.32 8.07 31.70
CA ALA A 855 12.91 6.74 31.80
C ALA A 855 12.18 5.77 32.77
N PRO A 856 11.65 6.19 33.94
CA PRO A 856 10.88 5.30 34.81
C PRO A 856 9.58 4.79 34.16
N LEU A 857 8.84 5.65 33.48
CA LEU A 857 7.59 5.29 32.78
C LEU A 857 7.87 4.35 31.62
N ARG A 858 8.95 4.60 30.88
CA ARG A 858 9.42 3.75 29.80
C ARG A 858 9.77 2.34 30.28
N ARG A 859 10.52 2.23 31.39
CA ARG A 859 10.86 0.95 32.03
C ARG A 859 9.62 0.18 32.50
N LEU A 860 8.66 0.89 33.10
CA LEU A 860 7.40 0.29 33.53
C LEU A 860 6.58 -0.22 32.34
N ALA A 861 6.41 0.59 31.31
CA ALA A 861 5.70 0.20 30.09
C ALA A 861 6.34 -1.03 29.43
N HIS A 862 7.67 -1.06 29.32
CA HIS A 862 8.42 -2.20 28.79
C HIS A 862 8.24 -3.46 29.64
N ALA A 863 8.31 -3.35 30.97
CA ALA A 863 8.12 -4.48 31.88
C ALA A 863 6.69 -5.07 31.78
N VAL A 864 5.68 -4.21 31.65
CA VAL A 864 4.28 -4.63 31.44
C VAL A 864 4.12 -5.30 30.08
N ALA A 865 4.71 -4.72 29.02
CA ALA A 865 4.62 -5.25 27.67
C ALA A 865 5.27 -6.64 27.52
N ASN A 866 6.37 -6.92 28.22
CA ASN A 866 7.03 -8.23 28.19
C ASN A 866 6.28 -9.30 29.00
N LYS A 867 5.45 -8.90 29.97
CA LYS A 867 4.62 -9.81 30.77
C LYS A 867 3.21 -10.01 30.19
N THR A 868 2.85 -9.30 29.13
CA THR A 868 1.52 -9.39 28.51
C THR A 868 1.46 -10.63 27.60
N PRO A 869 0.61 -11.64 27.90
CA PRO A 869 0.50 -12.84 27.06
C PRO A 869 -0.04 -12.52 25.67
N ASP A 870 0.44 -13.24 24.66
CA ASP A 870 -0.11 -13.18 23.31
C ASP A 870 -1.47 -13.90 23.30
N GLY A 871 -2.56 -13.11 23.25
CA GLY A 871 -3.93 -13.66 23.28
C GLY A 871 -5.05 -12.62 23.44
N LEU A 872 -4.74 -11.41 23.92
CA LEU A 872 -5.68 -10.27 24.01
C LEU A 872 -5.42 -9.27 22.88
N SER A 873 -6.23 -9.24 21.83
CA SER A 873 -5.93 -8.58 20.54
C SER A 873 -5.55 -7.08 20.59
N LEU A 874 -5.95 -6.33 21.61
CA LEU A 874 -5.55 -4.93 21.81
C LEU A 874 -4.35 -4.78 22.75
N ALA A 875 -4.29 -5.57 23.83
CA ALA A 875 -3.17 -5.56 24.77
C ALA A 875 -1.90 -6.13 24.12
N SER A 876 -2.03 -7.18 23.30
CA SER A 876 -0.93 -7.72 22.50
C SER A 876 -0.42 -6.72 21.47
N LYS A 877 -1.30 -5.90 20.87
CA LYS A 877 -0.90 -4.82 19.96
C LYS A 877 -0.20 -3.67 20.68
N ALA A 878 -0.69 -3.25 21.84
CA ALA A 878 -0.03 -2.22 22.65
C ALA A 878 1.31 -2.71 23.21
N ALA A 879 1.36 -3.96 23.68
CA ALA A 879 2.59 -4.60 24.12
C ALA A 879 3.59 -4.74 22.96
N SER A 880 3.14 -5.14 21.77
CA SER A 880 3.96 -5.17 20.55
C SER A 880 4.49 -3.79 20.19
N TYR A 881 3.65 -2.74 20.21
CA TYR A 881 4.08 -1.35 20.01
C TYR A 881 5.19 -0.96 21.02
N VAL A 882 4.98 -1.22 22.31
CA VAL A 882 5.96 -0.89 23.35
C VAL A 882 7.26 -1.67 23.20
N ARG A 883 7.19 -2.97 22.87
CA ARG A 883 8.37 -3.81 22.62
C ARG A 883 9.20 -3.25 21.46
N GLN A 884 8.56 -2.92 20.34
CA GLN A 884 9.24 -2.33 19.18
C GLN A 884 9.80 -0.94 19.51
N ALA A 885 9.00 -0.08 20.14
CA ALA A 885 9.42 1.27 20.52
C ALA A 885 10.53 1.28 21.60
N SER A 886 10.76 0.17 22.30
CA SER A 886 11.85 0.06 23.27
C SER A 886 13.21 -0.26 22.63
N ILE A 887 13.22 -0.77 21.40
CA ILE A 887 14.45 -0.99 20.63
C ILE A 887 14.97 0.40 20.18
N PRO A 888 16.24 0.76 20.40
CA PRO A 888 16.78 2.04 19.95
C PRO A 888 16.88 2.14 18.42
N MET A 889 17.01 3.36 17.91
CA MET A 889 17.39 3.60 16.52
C MET A 889 18.93 3.50 16.39
N PRO A 890 19.45 2.94 15.27
CA PRO A 890 18.73 2.48 14.08
C PRO A 890 18.21 1.03 14.12
N GLU A 891 18.53 0.24 15.16
CA GLU A 891 18.23 -1.20 15.25
C GLU A 891 16.74 -1.51 15.10
N ARG A 892 15.87 -0.62 15.57
CA ARG A 892 14.41 -0.72 15.42
C ARG A 892 13.95 -0.83 13.96
N MET A 893 14.75 -0.36 12.99
CA MET A 893 14.41 -0.51 11.56
C MET A 893 14.43 -1.98 11.10
N HIS A 894 15.05 -2.89 11.87
CA HIS A 894 15.20 -4.31 11.58
C HIS A 894 14.28 -5.24 12.37
N THR A 895 13.26 -4.73 13.08
CA THR A 895 12.36 -5.58 13.88
C THR A 895 11.57 -6.62 13.06
N TYR A 896 11.54 -6.47 11.73
CA TYR A 896 10.94 -7.42 10.79
C TYR A 896 11.97 -8.20 9.96
N ASN A 897 13.27 -8.06 10.26
CA ASN A 897 14.34 -8.77 9.58
C ASN A 897 14.15 -10.30 9.75
N LEU A 898 14.34 -11.05 8.66
CA LEU A 898 14.14 -12.49 8.61
C LEU A 898 15.09 -13.23 9.55
N ILE A 899 16.37 -12.84 9.58
CA ILE A 899 17.39 -13.46 10.43
C ILE A 899 17.04 -13.28 11.91
N GLU A 900 16.56 -12.09 12.29
CA GLU A 900 16.19 -11.80 13.67
C GLU A 900 14.99 -12.63 14.15
N ARG A 901 14.04 -12.88 13.24
CA ARG A 901 12.83 -13.64 13.58
C ARG A 901 13.06 -15.14 13.65
N ILE A 902 13.93 -15.68 12.80
CA ILE A 902 14.25 -17.11 12.73
C ILE A 902 15.39 -17.46 13.70
N GLY A 903 16.30 -16.51 13.95
CA GLY A 903 17.53 -16.69 14.73
C GLY A 903 18.69 -17.14 13.84
N ALA A 904 19.83 -16.46 13.93
CA ALA A 904 21.04 -16.78 13.14
C ALA A 904 21.53 -18.23 13.36
N HIS A 905 21.39 -18.76 14.58
CA HIS A 905 21.75 -20.15 14.93
C HIS A 905 20.88 -21.22 14.27
N THR A 906 19.68 -20.85 13.82
CA THR A 906 18.77 -21.74 13.08
C THR A 906 19.11 -21.76 11.59
N ILE A 907 19.70 -20.67 11.06
CA ILE A 907 19.97 -20.49 9.63
C ILE A 907 21.37 -21.01 9.27
N PHE A 908 22.38 -20.65 10.06
CA PHE A 908 23.79 -20.84 9.70
C PHE A 908 24.46 -21.97 10.48
N ALA A 909 25.44 -22.61 9.85
CA ALA A 909 26.25 -23.64 10.48
C ALA A 909 27.05 -23.09 11.69
N PRO A 910 27.26 -23.88 12.75
CA PRO A 910 28.05 -23.47 13.92
C PRO A 910 29.48 -23.03 13.59
N GLU A 911 30.10 -23.60 12.56
CA GLU A 911 31.45 -23.28 12.07
C GLU A 911 31.50 -21.88 11.46
N LEU A 912 30.44 -21.47 10.76
CA LEU A 912 30.32 -20.13 10.19
C LEU A 912 30.05 -19.10 11.28
N LEU A 913 29.15 -19.42 12.23
CA LEU A 913 28.82 -18.55 13.36
C LEU A 913 30.04 -18.23 14.25
N ARG A 914 31.00 -19.16 14.36
CA ARG A 914 32.27 -18.94 15.08
C ARG A 914 33.21 -17.93 14.42
N GLN A 915 32.99 -17.61 13.14
CA GLN A 915 33.85 -16.72 12.36
C GLN A 915 33.25 -15.33 12.15
N ILE A 916 32.05 -15.07 12.67
CA ILE A 916 31.32 -13.82 12.47
C ILE A 916 30.93 -13.16 13.79
N ASP A 917 30.69 -11.87 13.73
CA ASP A 917 29.99 -11.08 14.73
C ASP A 917 28.59 -10.75 14.23
N VAL A 918 27.57 -11.37 14.84
CA VAL A 918 26.15 -11.13 14.53
C VAL A 918 25.71 -9.69 14.88
N MET A 919 26.47 -8.98 15.71
CA MET A 919 26.20 -7.59 16.06
C MET A 919 26.86 -6.58 15.12
N GLN A 920 27.76 -7.02 14.23
CA GLN A 920 28.46 -6.12 13.31
C GLN A 920 27.51 -5.32 12.39
N PRO A 921 26.47 -5.92 11.76
CA PRO A 921 25.50 -5.16 10.96
C PRO A 921 24.90 -3.97 11.71
N TYR A 922 24.58 -4.17 12.98
CA TYR A 922 24.03 -3.11 13.84
C TYR A 922 25.08 -2.05 14.18
N ALA A 923 26.30 -2.46 14.51
CA ALA A 923 27.39 -1.54 14.81
C ALA A 923 27.68 -0.61 13.61
N GLU A 924 27.70 -1.16 12.40
CA GLU A 924 27.94 -0.41 11.16
C GLU A 924 26.83 0.58 10.85
N GLN A 925 25.56 0.13 10.90
CA GLN A 925 24.44 1.04 10.72
C GLN A 925 24.39 2.13 11.79
N ARG A 926 24.72 1.79 13.04
CA ARG A 926 24.79 2.76 14.13
C ARG A 926 25.87 3.80 13.85
N ALA A 927 27.04 3.41 13.36
CA ALA A 927 28.10 4.33 12.98
C ALA A 927 27.64 5.29 11.88
N ILE A 928 26.96 4.79 10.84
CA ILE A 928 26.41 5.63 9.75
C ILE A 928 25.34 6.59 10.31
N TYR A 929 24.39 6.06 11.08
CA TYR A 929 23.27 6.81 11.66
C TYR A 929 23.76 7.91 12.61
N GLN A 930 24.79 7.64 13.43
CA GLN A 930 25.38 8.61 14.36
C GLN A 930 26.25 9.64 13.65
N ALA A 931 26.89 9.28 12.53
CA ALA A 931 27.72 10.19 11.75
C ALA A 931 26.90 11.12 10.82
N THR A 932 25.58 11.16 10.97
CA THR A 932 24.69 12.08 10.24
C THR A 932 24.96 13.54 10.63
N PRO A 933 24.97 14.47 9.66
CA PRO A 933 25.08 15.89 9.96
C PRO A 933 23.76 16.53 10.42
N GLY A 934 22.67 15.76 10.53
CA GLY A 934 21.33 16.24 10.92
C GLY A 934 20.97 15.93 12.38
N ASN A 935 20.07 16.74 12.95
CA ASN A 935 19.63 16.57 14.34
C ASN A 935 18.29 15.83 14.45
N SER A 936 17.40 16.06 13.49
CA SER A 936 16.07 15.45 13.49
C SER A 936 16.11 13.96 13.14
N LEU A 937 15.20 13.19 13.76
CA LEU A 937 15.03 11.76 13.51
C LEU A 937 14.90 11.42 12.01
N ILE A 938 14.12 12.21 11.26
CA ILE A 938 13.94 11.99 9.82
C ILE A 938 15.26 12.15 9.07
N ASN A 939 16.04 13.21 9.30
CA ASN A 939 17.30 13.40 8.58
C ASN A 939 18.35 12.33 8.93
N ARG A 940 18.35 11.80 10.16
CA ARG A 940 19.21 10.65 10.52
C ARG A 940 18.82 9.38 9.75
N MET A 941 17.52 9.12 9.61
CA MET A 941 17.01 7.98 8.83
C MET A 941 17.28 8.14 7.34
N LEU A 942 17.05 9.33 6.77
CA LEU A 942 17.36 9.61 5.36
C LEU A 942 18.85 9.45 5.10
N TRP A 943 19.71 9.98 5.98
CA TRP A 943 21.16 9.80 5.88
C TRP A 943 21.58 8.32 5.88
N LEU A 944 21.02 7.52 6.78
CA LEU A 944 21.25 6.07 6.80
C LEU A 944 20.82 5.43 5.47
N ASP A 945 19.65 5.80 4.97
CA ASP A 945 19.10 5.25 3.72
C ASP A 945 19.89 5.69 2.48
N TRP A 946 20.45 6.90 2.46
CA TRP A 946 21.33 7.35 1.36
C TRP A 946 22.56 6.48 1.26
N LYS A 947 23.12 6.07 2.41
CA LYS A 947 24.37 5.32 2.48
C LYS A 947 24.19 3.82 2.42
N THR A 948 22.99 3.31 2.64
CA THR A 948 22.72 1.86 2.65
C THR A 948 21.68 1.48 1.61
N THR A 949 20.43 1.93 1.78
CA THR A 949 19.31 1.58 0.87
C THR A 949 19.61 2.01 -0.57
N LEU A 950 20.06 3.25 -0.76
CA LEU A 950 20.31 3.80 -2.08
C LEU A 950 21.66 3.32 -2.65
N ALA A 951 22.76 3.60 -1.93
CA ALA A 951 24.11 3.31 -2.41
C ALA A 951 24.45 1.81 -2.54
N ASP A 952 23.96 0.96 -1.61
CA ASP A 952 24.33 -0.46 -1.58
C ASP A 952 23.24 -1.37 -2.19
N SER A 953 22.01 -0.88 -2.43
CA SER A 953 20.92 -1.71 -2.99
C SER A 953 20.26 -1.11 -4.22
N ASP A 954 19.58 0.04 -4.11
CA ASP A 954 18.71 0.52 -5.19
C ASP A 954 19.48 0.99 -6.42
N LEU A 955 20.59 1.72 -6.25
CA LEU A 955 21.43 2.14 -7.38
C LEU A 955 22.14 0.94 -8.02
N PRO A 956 22.81 0.03 -7.29
CA PRO A 956 23.35 -1.20 -7.86
C PRO A 956 22.30 -2.00 -8.64
N LYS A 957 21.09 -2.16 -8.08
CA LYS A 957 19.97 -2.84 -8.75
C LYS A 957 19.68 -2.24 -10.12
N VAL A 958 19.45 -0.93 -10.16
CA VAL A 958 19.01 -0.28 -11.41
C VAL A 958 20.16 -0.21 -12.41
N ASN A 959 21.36 0.17 -11.97
CA ASN A 959 22.57 0.22 -12.81
C ASN A 959 22.86 -1.15 -13.43
N GLY A 960 22.94 -2.21 -12.62
CA GLY A 960 23.29 -3.55 -13.07
C GLY A 960 22.26 -4.11 -14.05
N MET A 961 20.96 -3.94 -13.78
CA MET A 961 19.92 -4.49 -14.66
C MET A 961 19.75 -3.68 -15.96
N CYS A 962 19.97 -2.37 -15.93
CA CYS A 962 20.08 -1.58 -17.15
C CYS A 962 21.30 -2.00 -17.97
N GLU A 963 22.47 -2.16 -17.33
CA GLU A 963 23.68 -2.62 -18.00
C GLU A 963 23.50 -4.01 -18.63
N ALA A 964 22.90 -4.96 -17.91
CA ALA A 964 22.58 -6.30 -18.43
C ALA A 964 21.63 -6.26 -19.64
N ALA A 965 20.81 -5.21 -19.75
CA ALA A 965 19.93 -4.97 -20.89
C ALA A 965 20.59 -4.12 -22.00
N GLY A 966 21.89 -3.80 -21.91
CA GLY A 966 22.59 -2.92 -22.84
C GLY A 966 22.20 -1.45 -22.72
N MET A 967 21.72 -1.02 -21.55
CA MET A 967 21.13 0.29 -21.32
C MET A 967 21.88 1.16 -20.33
N GLN A 968 21.93 2.47 -20.60
CA GLN A 968 22.32 3.45 -19.61
C GLN A 968 21.12 3.90 -18.77
N VAL A 969 21.37 4.31 -17.54
CA VAL A 969 20.36 4.91 -16.66
C VAL A 969 20.85 6.25 -16.12
N ALA A 970 19.94 7.20 -15.91
CA ALA A 970 20.24 8.45 -15.20
C ALA A 970 19.21 8.72 -14.11
N TYR A 971 19.61 9.50 -13.09
CA TYR A 971 18.83 9.75 -11.89
C TYR A 971 18.61 11.26 -11.67
N PRO A 972 17.66 11.89 -12.37
CA PRO A 972 17.40 13.34 -12.24
C PRO A 972 17.18 13.78 -10.79
N LEU A 973 16.48 12.98 -9.97
CA LEU A 973 16.22 13.34 -8.57
C LEU A 973 17.48 13.28 -7.70
N LEU A 974 18.55 12.64 -8.14
CA LEU A 974 19.87 12.60 -7.47
C LEU A 974 20.85 13.65 -8.03
N ASP A 975 20.36 14.60 -8.83
CA ASP A 975 21.14 15.79 -9.14
C ASP A 975 21.47 16.55 -7.85
N ASN A 976 22.71 17.01 -7.73
CA ASN A 976 23.17 17.68 -6.52
C ASN A 976 22.34 18.91 -6.16
N ARG A 977 21.74 19.61 -7.13
CA ARG A 977 20.83 20.73 -6.85
C ARG A 977 19.58 20.27 -6.11
N ILE A 978 19.05 19.09 -6.44
CA ILE A 978 17.89 18.49 -5.76
C ILE A 978 18.29 17.96 -4.37
N ILE A 979 19.48 17.35 -4.26
CA ILE A 979 20.03 16.87 -2.98
C ILE A 979 20.24 18.06 -2.04
N GLU A 980 20.91 19.13 -2.50
CA GLU A 980 21.16 20.36 -1.74
C GLU A 980 19.85 21.10 -1.42
N PHE A 981 18.84 21.07 -2.30
CA PHE A 981 17.50 21.56 -2.00
C PHE A 981 16.83 20.77 -0.87
N SER A 982 16.80 19.43 -0.97
CA SER A 982 16.28 18.56 0.08
C SER A 982 16.99 18.79 1.41
N ALA A 983 18.30 19.06 1.39
CA ALA A 983 19.11 19.32 2.58
C ALA A 983 18.60 20.51 3.41
N ARG A 984 17.99 21.51 2.77
CA ARG A 984 17.48 22.75 3.37
C ARG A 984 16.01 22.68 3.80
N LEU A 985 15.32 21.58 3.49
CA LEU A 985 13.95 21.41 3.90
C LEU A 985 13.89 21.12 5.41
N ALA A 986 13.12 21.94 6.12
CA ALA A 986 12.77 21.66 7.52
C ALA A 986 12.22 20.22 7.68
N PRO A 987 12.53 19.52 8.79
CA PRO A 987 12.11 18.13 9.01
C PRO A 987 10.60 17.88 8.78
N ASP A 988 9.76 18.80 9.27
CA ASP A 988 8.30 18.74 9.13
C ASP A 988 7.79 18.92 7.70
N LEU A 989 8.61 19.46 6.80
CA LEU A 989 8.31 19.56 5.37
C LEU A 989 8.65 18.26 4.62
N LYS A 990 9.59 17.45 5.13
CA LYS A 990 9.84 16.09 4.60
C LYS A 990 8.77 15.13 5.11
N LEU A 991 8.57 15.11 6.42
CA LEU A 991 7.60 14.25 7.11
C LEU A 991 6.72 15.08 8.05
N ARG A 992 5.50 15.43 7.62
CA ARG A 992 4.56 16.14 8.49
C ARG A 992 3.77 15.12 9.30
N ARG A 993 4.20 14.85 10.54
CA ARG A 993 3.63 13.77 11.37
C ARG A 993 3.78 12.40 10.69
N THR A 994 2.68 11.78 10.28
CA THR A 994 2.69 10.53 9.49
C THR A 994 2.48 10.77 7.99
N TYR A 995 2.34 12.03 7.56
CA TYR A 995 2.21 12.37 6.14
C TYR A 995 3.58 12.40 5.47
N LEU A 996 3.87 11.31 4.76
CA LEU A 996 5.08 11.11 3.96
C LEU A 996 5.17 12.14 2.81
N ARG A 997 6.39 12.56 2.46
CA ARG A 997 6.68 13.40 1.29
C ARG A 997 5.87 14.69 1.27
N TYR A 998 5.67 15.30 2.43
CA TYR A 998 4.68 16.38 2.57
C TYR A 998 4.93 17.52 1.58
N PHE A 999 6.15 18.05 1.55
CA PHE A 999 6.57 19.10 0.63
C PHE A 999 6.48 18.65 -0.82
N PHE A 1000 7.08 17.51 -1.16
CA PHE A 1000 7.12 17.00 -2.55
C PHE A 1000 5.71 16.84 -3.15
N LYS A 1001 4.77 16.22 -2.41
CA LYS A 1001 3.38 16.06 -2.83
C LYS A 1001 2.64 17.39 -2.95
N LYS A 1002 2.85 18.32 -2.01
CA LYS A 1002 2.18 19.63 -2.03
C LYS A 1002 2.73 20.55 -3.12
N ALA A 1003 4.05 20.55 -3.34
CA ALA A 1003 4.70 21.35 -4.37
C ALA A 1003 4.28 20.90 -5.77
N LEU A 1004 4.07 19.60 -5.98
CA LEU A 1004 3.67 19.01 -7.26
C LEU A 1004 2.17 18.75 -7.40
N TRP A 1005 1.34 19.32 -6.50
CA TRP A 1005 -0.10 19.08 -6.47
C TRP A 1005 -0.80 19.43 -7.79
N ASP A 1006 -0.39 20.53 -8.41
CA ASP A 1006 -0.96 21.04 -9.65
C ASP A 1006 -0.29 20.44 -10.90
N PHE A 1007 0.73 19.59 -10.71
CA PHE A 1007 1.53 19.02 -11.78
C PHE A 1007 1.27 17.53 -11.98
N LEU A 1008 1.24 16.76 -10.89
CA LEU A 1008 0.97 15.32 -10.90
C LEU A 1008 -0.54 15.03 -10.89
N PRO A 1009 -0.99 13.91 -11.47
CA PRO A 1009 -2.39 13.51 -11.35
C PRO A 1009 -2.74 13.16 -9.89
N GLN A 1010 -3.98 13.48 -9.48
CA GLN A 1010 -4.42 13.25 -8.11
C GLN A 1010 -4.36 11.78 -7.67
N SER A 1011 -4.55 10.85 -8.61
CA SER A 1011 -4.42 9.41 -8.36
C SER A 1011 -3.01 9.01 -7.91
N THR A 1012 -1.96 9.64 -8.45
CA THR A 1012 -0.57 9.40 -8.05
C THR A 1012 -0.25 10.02 -6.68
N LEU A 1013 -0.80 11.19 -6.37
CA LEU A 1013 -0.57 11.90 -5.10
C LEU A 1013 -1.25 11.21 -3.90
N THR A 1014 -2.43 10.64 -4.13
CA THR A 1014 -3.27 10.01 -3.10
C THR A 1014 -3.05 8.50 -2.96
N LYS A 1015 -2.25 7.90 -3.86
CA LYS A 1015 -1.86 6.48 -3.80
C LYS A 1015 -1.16 6.17 -2.47
N SER A 1016 -1.60 5.10 -1.80
CA SER A 1016 -0.81 4.43 -0.77
C SER A 1016 0.28 3.61 -1.45
N LYS A 1017 1.55 3.81 -1.08
CA LYS A 1017 2.68 3.10 -1.67
C LYS A 1017 2.48 1.59 -1.55
N GLN A 1018 2.43 0.89 -2.67
CA GLN A 1018 2.60 -0.56 -2.73
C GLN A 1018 4.05 -0.83 -3.11
N GLY A 1019 4.61 -1.94 -2.64
CA GLY A 1019 6.00 -2.29 -2.92
C GLY A 1019 6.16 -2.72 -4.37
N PHE A 1020 7.24 -2.27 -5.01
CA PHE A 1020 7.67 -2.75 -6.34
C PHE A 1020 8.34 -4.13 -6.19
N GLY A 1021 7.62 -5.10 -5.61
CA GLY A 1021 8.13 -6.42 -5.27
C GLY A 1021 7.72 -7.47 -6.30
N LEU A 1022 8.66 -8.33 -6.69
CA LEU A 1022 8.37 -9.52 -7.49
C LEU A 1022 7.50 -10.47 -6.65
N PRO A 1023 6.35 -10.98 -7.15
CA PRO A 1023 5.50 -11.94 -6.44
C PRO A 1023 6.11 -13.37 -6.39
N PHE A 1024 7.43 -13.46 -6.21
CA PHE A 1024 8.21 -14.69 -6.28
C PHE A 1024 7.73 -15.77 -5.31
N GLY A 1025 7.48 -15.40 -4.05
CA GLY A 1025 6.98 -16.34 -3.04
C GLY A 1025 5.64 -16.99 -3.43
N VAL A 1026 4.76 -16.23 -4.08
CA VAL A 1026 3.47 -16.72 -4.59
C VAL A 1026 3.67 -17.57 -5.86
N TRP A 1027 4.54 -17.14 -6.78
CA TRP A 1027 4.83 -17.91 -7.98
C TRP A 1027 5.51 -19.24 -7.69
N LEU A 1028 6.33 -19.35 -6.63
CA LEU A 1028 6.89 -20.64 -6.22
C LEU A 1028 5.82 -21.68 -5.85
N THR A 1029 4.67 -21.27 -5.29
CA THR A 1029 3.60 -22.24 -4.98
C THR A 1029 2.82 -22.64 -6.23
N GLN A 1030 2.74 -21.76 -7.22
CA GLN A 1030 1.89 -21.93 -8.41
C GLN A 1030 2.62 -22.45 -9.65
N HIS A 1031 3.93 -22.25 -9.76
CA HIS A 1031 4.71 -22.52 -10.97
C HIS A 1031 5.80 -23.57 -10.73
N ALA A 1032 5.60 -24.79 -11.26
CA ALA A 1032 6.49 -25.92 -11.00
C ALA A 1032 7.94 -25.72 -11.49
N PRO A 1033 8.20 -25.25 -12.73
CA PRO A 1033 9.58 -25.05 -13.20
C PRO A 1033 10.37 -24.05 -12.35
N LEU A 1034 9.72 -22.98 -11.91
CA LEU A 1034 10.34 -21.98 -11.05
C LEU A 1034 10.66 -22.55 -9.67
N ARG A 1035 9.74 -23.34 -9.12
CA ARG A 1035 9.93 -24.03 -7.84
C ARG A 1035 11.07 -25.04 -7.91
N GLU A 1036 11.13 -25.84 -8.97
CA GLU A 1036 12.19 -26.82 -9.18
C GLU A 1036 13.57 -26.14 -9.25
N ARG A 1037 13.72 -25.10 -10.09
CA ARG A 1037 14.97 -24.34 -10.21
C ARG A 1037 15.42 -23.74 -8.86
N ALA A 1038 14.47 -23.17 -8.10
CA ALA A 1038 14.78 -22.61 -6.79
C ALA A 1038 15.20 -23.69 -5.78
N TYR A 1039 14.50 -24.82 -5.74
CA TYR A 1039 14.78 -25.90 -4.79
C TYR A 1039 16.08 -26.62 -5.11
N GLU A 1040 16.43 -26.77 -6.39
CA GLU A 1040 17.73 -27.27 -6.82
C GLU A 1040 18.87 -26.36 -6.33
N SER A 1041 18.72 -25.05 -6.48
CA SER A 1041 19.70 -24.07 -6.00
C SER A 1041 19.88 -24.16 -4.47
N LEU A 1042 18.78 -24.28 -3.71
CA LEU A 1042 18.85 -24.45 -2.25
C LEU A 1042 19.54 -25.75 -1.83
N ARG A 1043 19.24 -26.87 -2.49
CA ARG A 1043 19.90 -28.16 -2.24
C ARG A 1043 21.38 -28.12 -2.60
N SER A 1044 21.76 -27.37 -3.64
CA SER A 1044 23.16 -27.17 -3.99
C SER A 1044 23.88 -26.37 -2.91
N LEU A 1045 23.26 -25.28 -2.44
CA LEU A 1045 23.78 -24.44 -1.36
C LEU A 1045 23.97 -25.22 -0.04
N ASP A 1046 23.03 -26.11 0.29
CA ASP A 1046 23.08 -26.94 1.49
C ASP A 1046 24.37 -27.79 1.56
N ARG A 1047 24.78 -28.36 0.42
CA ARG A 1047 26.01 -29.15 0.30
C ARG A 1047 27.29 -28.38 0.57
N ARG A 1048 27.24 -27.04 0.61
CA ARG A 1048 28.40 -26.19 0.92
C ARG A 1048 28.70 -26.11 2.42
N GLY A 1049 27.83 -26.61 3.29
CA GLY A 1049 28.04 -26.61 4.74
C GLY A 1049 27.99 -25.21 5.38
N LEU A 1050 27.31 -24.27 4.71
CA LEU A 1050 27.15 -22.88 5.19
C LEU A 1050 25.92 -22.71 6.10
N LEU A 1051 24.93 -23.59 5.92
CA LEU A 1051 23.64 -23.56 6.59
C LEU A 1051 23.58 -24.61 7.71
N ALA A 1052 22.70 -24.40 8.69
CA ALA A 1052 22.48 -25.38 9.75
C ALA A 1052 21.79 -26.63 9.19
N ASP A 1053 22.14 -27.81 9.74
CA ASP A 1053 21.57 -29.09 9.33
C ASP A 1053 20.03 -29.07 9.38
N GLY A 1054 19.38 -29.48 8.29
CA GLY A 1054 17.91 -29.56 8.18
C GLY A 1054 17.20 -28.21 8.00
N PHE A 1055 17.94 -27.10 7.90
CA PHE A 1055 17.36 -25.77 7.75
C PHE A 1055 16.63 -25.61 6.41
N ILE A 1056 17.20 -26.12 5.31
CA ILE A 1056 16.57 -26.05 3.99
C ILE A 1056 15.25 -26.81 3.98
N GLU A 1057 15.21 -28.05 4.49
CA GLU A 1057 13.97 -28.83 4.59
C GLU A 1057 12.90 -28.08 5.40
N HIS A 1058 13.30 -27.49 6.54
CA HIS A 1058 12.41 -26.67 7.35
C HIS A 1058 11.87 -25.47 6.55
N LEU A 1059 12.73 -24.74 5.86
CA LEU A 1059 12.36 -23.57 5.05
C LEU A 1059 11.36 -23.94 3.95
N LEU A 1060 11.58 -25.07 3.27
CA LEU A 1060 10.70 -25.56 2.21
C LEU A 1060 9.31 -25.94 2.74
N VAL A 1061 9.24 -26.62 3.88
CA VAL A 1061 7.97 -26.98 4.54
C VAL A 1061 7.21 -25.71 4.97
N GLN A 1062 7.90 -24.76 5.59
CA GLN A 1062 7.29 -23.53 6.06
C GLN A 1062 6.71 -22.67 4.92
N HIS A 1063 7.42 -22.59 3.79
CA HIS A 1063 6.93 -21.89 2.59
C HIS A 1063 5.60 -22.47 2.07
N GLN A 1064 5.45 -23.80 2.06
CA GLN A 1064 4.24 -24.49 1.60
C GLN A 1064 3.05 -24.35 2.57
N SER A 1065 3.31 -24.13 3.86
CA SER A 1065 2.28 -24.11 4.92
C SER A 1065 1.44 -22.81 5.05
N GLY A 1066 1.54 -21.88 4.09
CA GLY A 1066 0.69 -20.67 4.03
C GLY A 1066 1.40 -19.33 4.31
N HIS A 1067 2.72 -19.32 4.51
CA HIS A 1067 3.53 -18.10 4.67
C HIS A 1067 4.41 -17.81 3.44
N ALA A 1068 3.88 -18.11 2.24
CA ALA A 1068 4.62 -18.15 0.98
C ALA A 1068 5.37 -16.84 0.64
N GLY A 1069 4.80 -15.68 0.96
CA GLY A 1069 5.47 -14.38 0.73
C GLY A 1069 6.67 -14.14 1.65
N TYR A 1070 6.56 -14.50 2.94
CA TYR A 1070 7.60 -14.25 3.94
C TYR A 1070 8.82 -15.15 3.73
N TYR A 1071 8.61 -16.46 3.61
CA TYR A 1071 9.71 -17.40 3.36
C TYR A 1071 10.20 -17.36 1.91
N GLY A 1072 9.36 -16.92 0.96
CA GLY A 1072 9.75 -16.72 -0.43
C GLY A 1072 10.89 -15.72 -0.62
N THR A 1073 10.94 -14.66 0.20
CA THR A 1073 12.07 -13.71 0.19
C THR A 1073 13.38 -14.39 0.60
N LEU A 1074 13.37 -15.22 1.63
CA LEU A 1074 14.59 -15.92 2.06
C LEU A 1074 15.05 -16.96 1.03
N ILE A 1075 14.11 -17.69 0.42
CA ILE A 1075 14.40 -18.61 -0.70
C ILE A 1075 15.08 -17.85 -1.84
N TRP A 1076 14.58 -16.66 -2.22
CA TRP A 1076 15.20 -15.82 -3.24
C TRP A 1076 16.64 -15.44 -2.88
N VAL A 1077 16.86 -14.94 -1.66
CA VAL A 1077 18.17 -14.48 -1.19
C VAL A 1077 19.20 -15.62 -1.22
N LEU A 1078 18.83 -16.81 -0.75
CA LEU A 1078 19.71 -17.99 -0.74
C LEU A 1078 19.96 -18.54 -2.14
N MET A 1079 18.95 -18.53 -3.02
CA MET A 1079 19.11 -18.92 -4.42
C MET A 1079 20.07 -17.98 -5.18
N MET A 1080 19.98 -16.66 -4.95
CA MET A 1080 20.92 -15.69 -5.53
C MET A 1080 22.35 -15.87 -5.00
N LEU A 1081 22.49 -16.30 -3.74
CA LEU A 1081 23.80 -16.65 -3.17
C LEU A 1081 24.41 -17.86 -3.88
N GLU A 1082 23.64 -18.92 -4.08
CA GLU A 1082 24.12 -20.09 -4.82
C GLU A 1082 24.48 -19.76 -6.27
N GLY A 1083 23.65 -18.98 -6.96
CA GLY A 1083 23.95 -18.57 -8.33
C GLY A 1083 25.26 -17.77 -8.45
N TRP A 1084 25.62 -17.00 -7.43
CA TRP A 1084 26.92 -16.34 -7.36
C TRP A 1084 28.07 -17.33 -7.13
N PHE A 1085 27.90 -18.34 -6.27
CA PHE A 1085 28.92 -19.38 -6.08
C PHE A 1085 29.14 -20.20 -7.36
N GLU A 1086 28.07 -20.67 -8.01
CA GLU A 1086 28.14 -21.43 -9.27
C GLU A 1086 28.90 -20.64 -10.36
N LYS A 1087 28.64 -19.33 -10.47
CA LYS A 1087 29.39 -18.44 -11.37
C LYS A 1087 30.87 -18.39 -11.01
N SER A 1088 31.18 -18.19 -9.74
CA SER A 1088 32.55 -17.98 -9.27
C SER A 1088 33.41 -19.22 -9.47
N GLU A 1089 32.83 -20.41 -9.33
CA GLU A 1089 33.48 -21.70 -9.60
C GLU A 1089 33.63 -21.98 -11.09
N ALA A 1090 32.66 -21.62 -11.93
CA ALA A 1090 32.74 -21.80 -13.38
C ALA A 1090 33.75 -20.87 -14.08
N GLY A 1091 34.18 -19.79 -13.39
CA GLY A 1091 35.18 -18.84 -13.88
C GLY A 1091 36.61 -19.10 -13.39
N GLN A 1092 36.80 -20.00 -12.43
CA GLN A 1092 38.10 -20.57 -12.03
C GLN A 1092 38.51 -21.69 -12.98
#